data_AF-A0A3B8I121-F1
#
_entry.id   AF-A0A3B8I121-F1
#
_cell.length_a   1.000
_cell.length_b   1.000
_cell.length_c   1.000
_cell.angle_alpha   90.00
_cell.angle_beta   90.00
_cell.angle_gamma   90.00
#
_symmetry.space_group_name_H-M   'P 1'
#
loop_
_entity.id
_entity.type
_entity.pdbx_description
1 polymer ?
#
loop_
_entity_poly.entity_id
_entity_poly.type
_entity_poly.pdbx_seq_one_letter_code
_entity_poly.pdbx_strand_id
1 'polypeptide(L)'
;MHRFLIPMVLALGLVGCQPSGGPSTNTDQEFSVDFEKFTLDNGLEVVFHIDRSDPVVAVALTAHVGSAREKTGRTGFAHLFEHLLFLESENLGKGGLDKLSARVGGSGANGSTSNDRTNYYQTVPNDALEKMLWAEADKLGWFINTVTDPVLAKEKQVVKNEKRQVVDNRPYGHTNYVISSHMYPEDHPYNWQVIGSLEDLQNATVEDVKEFFLWWYVPNNVTLTVAGDFDTDQAKEWVEKYFGEIPRGPEVEDMEPRAAVIAATQLLYHEDNFARLPELNMAWPTVPLYHPDSYALSVLAQYLSQGKDAPLYQVLVEEEQLSSGVRMSNRSQELAGKVQIGVRAFAGKDLNEVKAAVEAGLARFEAEGISQKDLDRILAGNETSFYNGLSSVVGKGFQLAQYNIFAGDPGFISQDIDSRLSVTTEDVMGVYETYIKGKAYIATSFVPKGQLELVLEGSEMAEVVEEDIVQGAEEQFDASLAAEYERTPSTFDRTVEPPYGQAPQVKVPDVWEQKLANGLALYGVESQEVPLVQFNLIMEGGALLEAADKAGTANLLAQLLTKGTANRTPAELETAIQQLGASIDISADRESITLSANTLTRNYQATLDLAIEMLLQPRWDANEFNLLVQRVQSQYRQQQGNPNSIAANAFNALVYGADHPRARNLIGDETTLNAITLEDLKAFYEAHLSPSISRMLIVGDIAQSEVIASLRGLESQWSAKEVNLPEEVLPEAPKQGQVYFYDVPNAKQSVLRIGRPALAATDDDYYPATVMNYILGGGGFASQLTQELREGKGYTYGIRSRFSGSESVGTFSISSGVRTNVTLESTQAVKAILENYGPGFSEQDLETTKGFLIKSNARAFETARAKLQMLNEISAYGRPYDYVNEREQIVQGMTQGRISELAAKYVNPDEMIWLVVGDAKTQLSRMRELGYGEPILINVESEMQ
;
A
#
# COMPACT_ATOMS: atom_id res chain seq x y z
N MET A 1 60.08 5.13 78.86
CA MET A 1 59.89 4.75 80.27
C MET A 1 58.51 4.13 80.41
N HIS A 2 58.40 2.87 80.86
CA HIS A 2 57.25 2.18 81.50
C HIS A 2 55.84 2.30 80.87
N ARG A 3 55.01 1.27 80.69
CA ARG A 3 54.98 -0.20 80.85
C ARG A 3 53.57 -0.66 80.35
N PHE A 4 53.31 -1.97 80.34
CA PHE A 4 52.06 -2.75 80.10
C PHE A 4 51.93 -3.37 78.70
N LEU A 5 52.08 -4.69 78.49
CA LEU A 5 51.40 -5.94 78.94
C LEU A 5 50.12 -6.32 78.15
N ILE A 6 50.31 -7.40 77.36
CA ILE A 6 49.43 -8.34 76.63
C ILE A 6 48.36 -8.96 77.57
N PRO A 7 47.11 -9.35 77.15
CA PRO A 7 46.87 -10.46 76.19
C PRO A 7 45.62 -10.47 75.25
N MET A 8 45.82 -11.14 74.11
CA MET A 8 45.01 -12.21 73.46
C MET A 8 43.48 -12.08 73.37
N VAL A 9 42.91 -11.97 72.14
CA VAL A 9 41.57 -12.49 71.75
C VAL A 9 41.54 -12.86 70.25
N LEU A 10 40.87 -13.98 69.96
CA LEU A 10 40.49 -14.57 68.67
C LEU A 10 39.84 -13.59 67.66
N ALA A 11 40.04 -13.83 66.36
CA ALA A 11 39.05 -13.52 65.31
C ALA A 11 39.09 -14.59 64.20
N LEU A 12 37.99 -15.36 64.08
CA LEU A 12 37.72 -16.31 62.99
C LEU A 12 37.29 -15.55 61.72
N GLY A 13 37.73 -16.05 60.56
CA GLY A 13 37.36 -15.54 59.25
C GLY A 13 35.92 -15.89 58.85
N LEU A 14 35.26 -14.94 58.19
CA LEU A 14 33.99 -15.10 57.51
C LEU A 14 34.17 -14.86 56.01
N VAL A 15 33.64 -15.82 55.24
CA VAL A 15 33.51 -15.83 53.78
C VAL A 15 32.54 -14.72 53.36
N GLY A 16 32.94 -13.84 52.45
CA GLY A 16 32.08 -12.83 51.84
C GLY A 16 31.53 -13.31 50.50
N CYS A 17 30.21 -13.45 50.41
CA CYS A 17 29.47 -13.64 49.17
C CYS A 17 29.62 -12.42 48.23
N GLN A 18 29.91 -12.68 46.96
CA GLN A 18 29.80 -11.69 45.89
C GLN A 18 28.30 -11.49 45.54
N PRO A 19 27.82 -10.24 45.39
CA PRO A 19 26.50 -9.99 44.83
C PRO A 19 26.55 -10.19 43.31
N SER A 20 25.66 -11.04 42.82
CA SER A 20 25.31 -11.22 41.42
C SER A 20 24.94 -9.89 40.75
N GLY A 21 25.51 -9.64 39.58
CA GLY A 21 25.26 -8.46 38.77
C GLY A 21 23.78 -8.31 38.44
N GLY A 22 23.24 -7.13 38.71
CA GLY A 22 21.91 -6.72 38.26
C GLY A 22 21.88 -6.48 36.75
N PRO A 23 20.68 -6.43 36.15
CA PRO A 23 20.53 -6.14 34.72
C PRO A 23 21.08 -4.74 34.43
N SER A 24 21.89 -4.64 33.38
CA SER A 24 22.31 -3.37 32.81
C SER A 24 21.06 -2.62 32.34
N THR A 25 20.73 -1.55 33.06
CA THR A 25 19.86 -0.49 32.56
C THR A 25 20.56 0.11 31.35
N ASN A 26 20.15 -0.29 30.14
CA ASN A 26 20.38 0.53 28.96
C ASN A 26 19.64 1.84 29.23
N THR A 27 20.41 2.89 29.44
CA THR A 27 19.93 4.27 29.46
C THR A 27 19.15 4.53 28.18
N ASP A 28 17.89 4.97 28.33
CA ASP A 28 17.07 5.53 27.27
C ASP A 28 17.89 6.60 26.51
N GLN A 29 18.37 6.24 25.32
CA GLN A 29 18.81 7.23 24.36
C GLN A 29 17.54 7.91 23.86
N GLU A 30 17.40 9.19 24.15
CA GLU A 30 16.35 10.04 23.57
C GLU A 30 16.41 9.89 22.05
N PHE A 31 15.33 9.42 21.43
CA PHE A 31 15.30 9.15 20.00
C PHE A 31 15.36 10.46 19.22
N SER A 32 16.36 10.62 18.36
CA SER A 32 16.48 11.76 17.45
C SER A 32 16.85 11.31 16.04
N VAL A 33 16.37 12.07 15.06
CA VAL A 33 16.85 11.99 13.68
C VAL A 33 17.65 13.25 13.41
N ASP A 34 18.96 13.10 13.24
CA ASP A 34 19.84 14.25 12.99
C ASP A 34 19.49 14.91 11.66
N PHE A 35 19.36 16.24 11.64
CA PHE A 35 19.09 16.99 10.42
C PHE A 35 19.84 18.33 10.41
N GLU A 36 20.03 18.87 9.21
CA GLU A 36 20.45 20.25 8.99
C GLU A 36 19.36 21.00 8.24
N LYS A 37 18.86 22.10 8.81
CA LYS A 37 17.88 23.01 8.16
C LYS A 37 18.55 24.31 7.78
N PHE A 38 18.29 24.79 6.56
CA PHE A 38 18.66 26.13 6.10
C PHE A 38 17.61 26.68 5.12
N THR A 39 17.65 27.98 4.87
CA THR A 39 16.70 28.66 3.98
C THR A 39 17.48 29.46 2.94
N LEU A 40 17.11 29.32 1.66
CA LEU A 40 17.69 30.13 0.59
C LEU A 40 17.12 31.56 0.60
N ASP A 41 17.78 32.50 -0.07
CA ASP A 41 17.34 33.90 -0.15
C ASP A 41 15.94 34.06 -0.77
N ASN A 42 15.52 33.13 -1.63
CA ASN A 42 14.19 33.11 -2.23
C ASN A 42 13.11 32.49 -1.30
N GLY A 43 13.48 32.01 -0.11
CA GLY A 43 12.58 31.43 0.87
C GLY A 43 12.43 29.92 0.83
N LEU A 44 13.10 29.20 -0.09
CA LEU A 44 13.07 27.75 -0.09
C LEU A 44 13.67 27.22 1.22
N GLU A 45 12.86 26.49 1.99
CA GLU A 45 13.35 25.77 3.15
C GLU A 45 13.91 24.41 2.71
N VAL A 46 15.11 24.10 3.21
CA VAL A 46 15.86 22.90 2.84
C VAL A 46 16.21 22.13 4.11
N VAL A 47 15.91 20.83 4.11
CA VAL A 47 16.20 19.92 5.21
C VAL A 47 17.05 18.77 4.72
N PHE A 48 18.25 18.62 5.29
CA PHE A 48 19.18 17.55 4.97
C PHE A 48 19.24 16.52 6.08
N HIS A 49 19.24 15.24 5.73
CA HIS A 49 19.48 14.12 6.64
C HIS A 49 20.54 13.19 6.04
N ILE A 50 21.66 12.99 6.75
CA ILE A 50 22.73 12.12 6.26
C ILE A 50 22.50 10.69 6.77
N ASP A 51 22.39 9.76 5.83
CA ASP A 51 22.23 8.34 6.10
C ASP A 51 23.09 7.53 5.12
N ARG A 52 24.08 6.80 5.64
CA ARG A 52 25.06 6.05 4.84
C ARG A 52 24.86 4.53 4.89
N SER A 53 23.68 4.08 5.32
CA SER A 53 23.32 2.66 5.38
C SER A 53 23.32 2.00 4.00
N ASP A 54 22.78 2.72 3.00
CA ASP A 54 22.66 2.30 1.61
C ASP A 54 23.15 3.42 0.66
N PRO A 55 23.70 3.10 -0.53
CA PRO A 55 24.28 4.08 -1.46
C PRO A 55 23.21 4.81 -2.29
N VAL A 56 22.20 5.34 -1.60
CA VAL A 56 21.00 5.94 -2.18
C VAL A 56 20.70 7.29 -1.53
N VAL A 57 19.94 8.11 -2.23
CA VAL A 57 19.46 9.39 -1.74
C VAL A 57 18.01 9.59 -2.17
N ALA A 58 17.16 9.96 -1.22
CA ALA A 58 15.81 10.43 -1.44
C ALA A 58 15.81 11.95 -1.56
N VAL A 59 15.16 12.44 -2.62
CA VAL A 59 14.86 13.86 -2.81
C VAL A 59 13.35 14.01 -2.79
N ALA A 60 12.85 14.94 -1.98
CA ALA A 60 11.42 15.23 -1.89
C ALA A 60 11.16 16.74 -1.93
N LEU A 61 10.23 17.16 -2.77
CA LEU A 61 9.63 18.49 -2.75
C LEU A 61 8.23 18.36 -2.15
N THR A 62 7.99 19.01 -1.01
CA THR A 62 6.67 19.05 -0.39
C THR A 62 6.15 20.47 -0.40
N ALA A 63 5.09 20.70 -1.17
CA ALA A 63 4.40 21.98 -1.23
C ALA A 63 3.31 22.02 -0.16
N HIS A 64 3.25 23.12 0.61
CA HIS A 64 2.19 23.37 1.59
C HIS A 64 0.92 23.87 0.88
N VAL A 65 0.39 23.00 0.04
CA VAL A 65 -0.84 23.20 -0.73
C VAL A 65 -1.51 21.87 -0.93
N GLY A 66 -2.79 21.76 -0.57
CA GLY A 66 -3.63 20.62 -0.91
C GLY A 66 -4.99 21.08 -1.38
N SER A 67 -5.99 20.19 -1.39
CA SER A 67 -7.33 20.57 -1.84
C SER A 67 -7.98 21.68 -1.02
N ALA A 68 -7.48 21.94 0.19
CA ALA A 68 -7.95 22.98 1.08
C ALA A 68 -7.56 24.39 0.67
N ARG A 69 -6.66 24.52 -0.31
CA ARG A 69 -6.21 25.79 -0.87
C ARG A 69 -6.87 26.09 -2.22
N GLU A 70 -7.87 25.29 -2.61
CA GLU A 70 -8.64 25.46 -3.84
C GLU A 70 -9.77 26.48 -3.69
N LYS A 71 -10.28 26.97 -4.83
CA LYS A 71 -11.43 27.88 -4.88
C LYS A 71 -12.71 27.07 -5.11
N THR A 72 -13.80 27.48 -4.46
CA THR A 72 -15.14 26.94 -4.76
C THR A 72 -15.46 27.08 -6.26
N GLY A 73 -15.94 26.01 -6.89
CA GLY A 73 -16.17 25.95 -8.34
C GLY A 73 -14.91 25.71 -9.19
N ARG A 74 -13.76 25.47 -8.54
CA ARG A 74 -12.47 25.08 -9.13
C ARG A 74 -11.75 24.06 -8.24
N THR A 75 -12.46 22.98 -7.90
CA THR A 75 -11.95 21.90 -7.06
C THR A 75 -11.16 20.85 -7.85
N GLY A 76 -10.29 20.11 -7.17
CA GLY A 76 -9.43 19.06 -7.75
C GLY A 76 -8.13 19.57 -8.37
N PHE A 77 -7.81 20.85 -8.23
CA PHE A 77 -6.59 21.47 -8.76
C PHE A 77 -5.33 20.98 -8.07
N ALA A 78 -5.32 20.84 -6.74
CA ALA A 78 -4.14 20.35 -6.03
C ALA A 78 -3.73 18.95 -6.51
N HIS A 79 -4.73 18.09 -6.74
CA HIS A 79 -4.53 16.76 -7.29
C HIS A 79 -4.20 16.80 -8.79
N LEU A 80 -4.82 17.68 -9.57
CA LEU A 80 -4.44 17.90 -10.98
C LEU A 80 -2.96 18.29 -11.10
N PHE A 81 -2.45 19.12 -10.18
CA PHE A 81 -1.03 19.49 -10.13
C PHE A 81 -0.10 18.35 -9.75
N GLU A 82 -0.57 17.38 -8.95
CA GLU A 82 0.16 16.13 -8.73
C GLU A 82 0.51 15.48 -10.06
N HIS A 83 -0.46 15.37 -10.98
CA HIS A 83 -0.22 14.75 -12.29
C HIS A 83 0.56 15.66 -13.24
N LEU A 84 0.14 16.92 -13.35
CA LEU A 84 0.73 17.89 -14.27
C LEU A 84 2.25 18.04 -14.07
N LEU A 85 2.72 18.07 -12.82
CA LEU A 85 4.15 18.25 -12.50
C LEU A 85 5.04 17.03 -12.84
N PHE A 86 4.46 15.88 -13.21
CA PHE A 86 5.20 14.75 -13.80
C PHE A 86 5.31 14.82 -15.32
N LEU A 87 4.47 15.62 -16.00
CA LEU A 87 4.36 15.57 -17.45
C LEU A 87 5.57 16.17 -18.16
N GLU A 88 5.79 17.48 -18.02
CA GLU A 88 6.79 18.19 -18.82
C GLU A 88 7.25 19.47 -18.13
N SER A 89 8.55 19.72 -18.12
CA SER A 89 9.15 21.01 -17.79
C SER A 89 10.02 21.48 -18.96
N GLU A 90 10.29 22.79 -19.06
CA GLU A 90 10.87 23.42 -20.25
C GLU A 90 12.25 22.86 -20.64
N ASN A 91 13.02 22.34 -19.67
CA ASN A 91 14.39 21.86 -19.89
C ASN A 91 14.52 20.34 -19.89
N LEU A 92 13.64 19.60 -19.21
CA LEU A 92 13.59 18.13 -19.30
C LEU A 92 12.78 17.65 -20.51
N GLY A 93 11.85 18.47 -21.00
CA GLY A 93 10.93 18.13 -22.08
C GLY A 93 9.90 17.06 -21.70
N LYS A 94 9.09 16.67 -22.68
CA LYS A 94 7.94 15.77 -22.49
C LYS A 94 8.32 14.42 -21.87
N GLY A 95 7.70 14.10 -20.73
CA GLY A 95 7.95 12.92 -19.91
C GLY A 95 9.36 12.87 -19.34
N GLY A 96 10.05 14.02 -19.27
CA GLY A 96 11.49 14.05 -19.05
C GLY A 96 11.92 13.59 -17.67
N LEU A 97 11.14 13.88 -16.61
CA LEU A 97 11.44 13.39 -15.26
C LEU A 97 11.31 11.86 -15.17
N ASP A 98 10.27 11.29 -15.76
CA ASP A 98 10.08 9.82 -15.80
C ASP A 98 11.17 9.14 -16.62
N LYS A 99 11.54 9.72 -17.77
CA LYS A 99 12.66 9.23 -18.60
C LYS A 99 13.99 9.30 -17.85
N LEU A 100 14.24 10.39 -17.14
CA LEU A 100 15.42 10.53 -16.29
C LEU A 100 15.40 9.48 -15.19
N SER A 101 14.28 9.35 -14.47
CA SER A 101 14.06 8.37 -13.40
C SER A 101 14.34 6.94 -13.88
N ALA A 102 13.82 6.57 -15.05
CA ALA A 102 14.11 5.30 -15.70
C ALA A 102 15.62 5.13 -15.95
N ARG A 103 16.26 6.11 -16.60
CA ARG A 103 17.68 6.00 -16.98
C ARG A 103 18.65 6.00 -15.80
N VAL A 104 18.38 6.78 -14.75
CA VAL A 104 19.23 6.84 -13.54
C VAL A 104 18.93 5.69 -12.58
N GLY A 105 17.99 4.82 -12.94
CA GLY A 105 17.51 3.74 -12.09
C GLY A 105 16.99 4.28 -10.78
N GLY A 106 16.08 5.26 -10.80
CA GLY A 106 15.35 5.74 -9.62
C GLY A 106 14.20 4.80 -9.22
N SER A 107 13.55 5.07 -8.10
CA SER A 107 12.36 4.35 -7.62
C SER A 107 11.11 4.54 -8.49
N GLY A 108 11.18 5.42 -9.50
CA GLY A 108 10.02 6.05 -10.12
C GLY A 108 9.68 7.35 -9.39
N ALA A 109 9.43 8.42 -10.14
CA ALA A 109 8.92 9.66 -9.60
C ALA A 109 7.50 9.40 -9.09
N ASN A 110 7.22 9.81 -7.86
CA ASN A 110 5.93 9.55 -7.24
C ASN A 110 5.47 10.78 -6.47
N GLY A 111 4.17 10.87 -6.22
CA GLY A 111 3.58 11.96 -5.48
C GLY A 111 2.29 11.57 -4.79
N SER A 112 1.83 12.42 -3.88
CA SER A 112 0.51 12.27 -3.29
C SER A 112 -0.06 13.62 -2.86
N THR A 113 -1.36 13.76 -3.03
CA THR A 113 -2.12 14.94 -2.61
C THR A 113 -3.03 14.59 -1.45
N SER A 114 -3.06 15.49 -0.47
CA SER A 114 -3.99 15.48 0.65
C SER A 114 -4.83 16.76 0.63
N ASN A 115 -5.64 16.98 1.67
CA ASN A 115 -6.31 18.27 1.78
C ASN A 115 -5.31 19.41 2.05
N ASP A 116 -4.15 19.14 2.64
CA ASP A 116 -3.30 20.20 3.21
C ASP A 116 -1.94 20.32 2.52
N ARG A 117 -1.49 19.26 1.83
CA ARG A 117 -0.21 19.24 1.12
C ARG A 117 -0.24 18.39 -0.15
N THR A 118 0.73 18.65 -1.02
CA THR A 118 1.12 17.81 -2.16
C THR A 118 2.62 17.57 -2.08
N ASN A 119 3.03 16.30 -2.06
CA ASN A 119 4.44 15.92 -2.03
C ASN A 119 4.85 15.20 -3.32
N TYR A 120 6.09 15.42 -3.75
CA TYR A 120 6.75 14.80 -4.88
C TYR A 120 8.07 14.24 -4.40
N TYR A 121 8.40 13.02 -4.80
CA TYR A 121 9.57 12.36 -4.26
C TYR A 121 10.10 11.25 -5.15
N GLN A 122 11.38 10.99 -4.96
CA GLN A 122 12.05 9.86 -5.59
C GLN A 122 13.31 9.49 -4.81
N THR A 123 13.59 8.19 -4.74
CA THR A 123 14.89 7.66 -4.31
C THR A 123 15.73 7.30 -5.54
N VAL A 124 16.96 7.80 -5.60
CA VAL A 124 17.93 7.50 -6.65
C VAL A 124 19.23 6.96 -6.05
N PRO A 125 20.09 6.28 -6.83
CA PRO A 125 21.45 6.04 -6.41
C PRO A 125 22.18 7.37 -6.16
N ASN A 126 23.11 7.39 -5.20
CA ASN A 126 23.80 8.62 -4.79
C ASN A 126 24.55 9.32 -5.94
N ASP A 127 25.01 8.59 -6.95
CA ASP A 127 25.66 9.13 -8.17
C ASP A 127 24.74 9.99 -9.05
N ALA A 128 23.44 9.99 -8.80
CA ALA A 128 22.44 10.74 -9.54
C ALA A 128 21.87 11.95 -8.76
N LEU A 129 22.41 12.29 -7.58
CA LEU A 129 21.88 13.38 -6.75
C LEU A 129 21.83 14.73 -7.50
N GLU A 130 22.92 15.17 -8.11
CA GLU A 130 22.97 16.47 -8.83
C GLU A 130 21.91 16.52 -9.94
N LYS A 131 21.76 15.43 -10.71
CA LYS A 131 20.74 15.30 -11.76
C LYS A 131 19.33 15.42 -11.18
N MET A 132 19.09 14.79 -10.02
CA MET A 132 17.79 14.85 -9.37
C MET A 132 17.47 16.25 -8.86
N LEU A 133 18.42 16.93 -8.22
CA LEU A 133 18.25 18.33 -7.77
C LEU A 133 18.02 19.27 -8.96
N TRP A 134 18.75 19.08 -10.06
CA TRP A 134 18.52 19.81 -11.32
C TRP A 134 17.10 19.61 -11.86
N ALA A 135 16.62 18.35 -11.89
CA ALA A 135 15.32 17.99 -12.42
C ALA A 135 14.15 18.50 -11.55
N GLU A 136 14.26 18.35 -10.22
CA GLU A 136 13.26 18.83 -9.27
C GLU A 136 13.20 20.37 -9.23
N ALA A 137 14.33 21.06 -9.41
CA ALA A 137 14.34 22.50 -9.59
C ALA A 137 13.63 22.94 -10.88
N ASP A 138 13.76 22.17 -11.96
CA ASP A 138 13.08 22.45 -13.23
C ASP A 138 11.55 22.35 -13.10
N LYS A 139 11.09 21.34 -12.35
CA LYS A 139 9.69 21.16 -11.98
C LYS A 139 9.15 22.36 -11.19
N LEU A 140 9.93 22.93 -10.28
CA LEU A 140 9.49 24.07 -9.48
C LEU A 140 9.58 25.42 -10.24
N GLY A 141 10.59 25.63 -11.09
CA GLY A 141 10.85 26.95 -11.69
C GLY A 141 10.51 27.09 -13.18
N TRP A 142 10.45 25.99 -13.93
CA TRP A 142 10.32 25.98 -15.41
C TRP A 142 9.26 24.96 -15.86
N PHE A 143 8.20 24.79 -15.07
CA PHE A 143 7.11 23.89 -15.40
C PHE A 143 5.97 24.60 -16.14
N ILE A 144 5.50 25.73 -15.61
CA ILE A 144 4.14 26.20 -15.89
C ILE A 144 3.87 26.62 -17.34
N ASN A 145 4.89 26.98 -18.11
CA ASN A 145 4.74 27.33 -19.53
C ASN A 145 4.46 26.11 -20.42
N THR A 146 4.75 24.90 -19.95
CA THR A 146 4.50 23.66 -20.69
C THR A 146 3.02 23.27 -20.65
N VAL A 147 2.25 23.82 -19.71
CA VAL A 147 0.81 23.60 -19.61
C VAL A 147 0.08 24.44 -20.66
N THR A 148 -0.38 23.76 -21.69
CA THR A 148 -1.16 24.30 -22.81
C THR A 148 -2.56 23.69 -22.84
N ASP A 149 -3.47 24.23 -23.65
CA ASP A 149 -4.85 23.69 -23.76
C ASP A 149 -4.88 22.19 -24.08
N PRO A 150 -4.06 21.67 -25.03
CA PRO A 150 -4.02 20.23 -25.29
C PRO A 150 -3.53 19.40 -24.09
N VAL A 151 -2.51 19.88 -23.37
CA VAL A 151 -1.95 19.19 -22.19
C VAL A 151 -3.01 19.12 -21.09
N LEU A 152 -3.65 20.25 -20.79
CA LEU A 152 -4.69 20.34 -19.78
C LEU A 152 -5.91 19.48 -20.15
N ALA A 153 -6.38 19.54 -21.40
CA ALA A 153 -7.51 18.74 -21.86
C ALA A 153 -7.26 17.23 -21.74
N LYS A 154 -6.05 16.77 -22.07
CA LYS A 154 -5.62 15.38 -21.86
C LYS A 154 -5.65 15.02 -20.37
N GLU A 155 -5.03 15.83 -19.53
CA GLU A 155 -4.85 15.50 -18.12
C GLU A 155 -6.17 15.44 -17.36
N LYS A 156 -7.14 16.29 -17.74
CA LYS A 156 -8.52 16.16 -17.25
C LYS A 156 -9.07 14.75 -17.47
N GLN A 157 -8.85 14.13 -18.62
CA GLN A 157 -9.37 12.77 -18.87
C GLN A 157 -8.70 11.71 -17.99
N VAL A 158 -7.40 11.85 -17.70
CA VAL A 158 -6.67 10.94 -16.80
C VAL A 158 -7.23 11.01 -15.38
N VAL A 159 -7.39 12.22 -14.83
CA VAL A 159 -7.98 12.44 -13.50
C VAL A 159 -9.44 11.94 -13.44
N LYS A 160 -10.22 12.16 -14.50
CA LYS A 160 -11.58 11.61 -14.60
C LYS A 160 -11.59 10.08 -14.57
N ASN A 161 -10.62 9.42 -15.21
CA ASN A 161 -10.49 7.95 -15.15
C ASN A 161 -10.10 7.47 -13.76
N GLU A 162 -9.27 8.21 -13.03
CA GLU A 162 -8.95 7.90 -11.65
C GLU A 162 -10.19 7.95 -10.77
N LYS A 163 -10.98 9.04 -10.86
CA LYS A 163 -12.27 9.14 -10.15
C LYS A 163 -13.19 7.97 -10.45
N ARG A 164 -13.33 7.57 -11.73
CA ARG A 164 -14.12 6.39 -12.09
C ARG A 164 -13.58 5.11 -11.43
N GLN A 165 -12.27 4.93 -11.39
CA GLN A 165 -11.64 3.74 -10.81
C GLN A 165 -11.80 3.65 -9.29
N VAL A 166 -11.63 4.77 -8.57
CA VAL A 166 -11.56 4.77 -7.11
C VAL A 166 -12.88 5.13 -6.43
N VAL A 167 -13.79 5.79 -7.15
CA VAL A 167 -15.11 6.22 -6.66
C VAL A 167 -16.24 5.52 -7.43
N ASP A 168 -16.40 5.81 -8.72
CA ASP A 168 -17.66 5.52 -9.43
C ASP A 168 -17.83 4.05 -9.85
N ASN A 169 -16.75 3.25 -9.88
CA ASN A 169 -16.74 1.83 -10.26
C ASN A 169 -16.32 0.93 -9.08
N ARG A 170 -16.59 1.37 -7.84
CA ARG A 170 -16.22 0.69 -6.60
C ARG A 170 -17.37 0.75 -5.57
N PRO A 171 -17.69 -0.36 -4.89
CA PRO A 171 -18.67 -0.32 -3.80
C PRO A 171 -18.22 0.62 -2.67
N TYR A 172 -19.18 1.37 -2.13
CA TYR A 172 -19.04 2.37 -1.08
C TYR A 172 -18.16 3.59 -1.46
N GLY A 173 -17.90 3.80 -2.76
CA GLY A 173 -16.98 4.85 -3.24
C GLY A 173 -17.38 6.27 -2.86
N HIS A 174 -18.67 6.55 -2.78
CA HIS A 174 -19.19 7.90 -2.47
C HIS A 174 -19.30 8.22 -0.97
N THR A 175 -18.94 7.30 -0.08
CA THR A 175 -19.11 7.45 1.38
C THR A 175 -18.47 8.73 1.92
N ASN A 176 -17.20 8.97 1.61
CA ASN A 176 -16.49 10.14 2.13
C ASN A 176 -16.97 11.45 1.50
N TYR A 177 -17.42 11.42 0.25
CA TYR A 177 -18.03 12.59 -0.39
C TYR A 177 -19.28 13.03 0.37
N VAL A 178 -20.22 12.10 0.60
CA VAL A 178 -21.45 12.38 1.34
C VAL A 178 -21.17 12.86 2.76
N ILE A 179 -20.24 12.21 3.48
CA ILE A 179 -19.88 12.64 4.85
C ILE A 179 -19.31 14.06 4.84
N SER A 180 -18.37 14.36 3.95
CA SER A 180 -17.64 15.63 3.99
C SER A 180 -18.52 16.81 3.57
N SER A 181 -19.37 16.62 2.55
CA SER A 181 -20.27 17.68 2.06
C SER A 181 -21.36 18.08 3.05
N HIS A 182 -21.70 17.19 3.99
CA HIS A 182 -22.71 17.45 5.03
C HIS A 182 -22.10 17.79 6.40
N MET A 183 -20.84 17.44 6.64
CA MET A 183 -20.12 17.75 7.88
C MET A 183 -19.60 19.18 7.89
N TYR A 184 -19.08 19.65 6.76
CA TYR A 184 -18.47 20.96 6.64
C TYR A 184 -19.39 21.91 5.85
N PRO A 185 -19.50 23.21 6.23
CA PRO A 185 -20.27 24.18 5.45
C PRO A 185 -19.67 24.35 4.04
N GLU A 186 -20.48 24.84 3.09
CA GLU A 186 -20.10 24.96 1.67
C GLU A 186 -18.81 25.78 1.44
N ASP A 187 -18.54 26.76 2.30
CA ASP A 187 -17.33 27.60 2.24
C ASP A 187 -16.10 26.94 2.89
N HIS A 188 -16.24 25.73 3.43
CA HIS A 188 -15.14 25.02 4.06
C HIS A 188 -14.31 24.25 3.05
N PRO A 189 -12.97 24.37 3.10
CA PRO A 189 -12.06 23.63 2.21
C PRO A 189 -12.09 22.10 2.31
N TYR A 190 -12.78 21.56 3.32
CA TYR A 190 -12.91 20.12 3.54
C TYR A 190 -14.30 19.62 3.15
N ASN A 191 -15.16 20.49 2.60
CA ASN A 191 -16.48 20.12 2.09
C ASN A 191 -16.36 19.23 0.84
N TRP A 192 -15.34 19.45 -0.01
CA TRP A 192 -15.06 18.63 -1.19
C TRP A 192 -13.92 17.63 -0.98
N GLN A 193 -13.85 16.64 -1.87
CA GLN A 193 -12.79 15.62 -1.86
C GLN A 193 -11.57 16.10 -2.66
N VAL A 194 -10.40 15.55 -2.34
CA VAL A 194 -9.13 15.87 -3.02
C VAL A 194 -9.20 15.67 -4.54
N ILE A 195 -9.95 14.65 -4.99
CA ILE A 195 -10.16 14.35 -6.42
C ILE A 195 -10.98 15.44 -7.16
N GLY A 196 -11.64 16.34 -6.43
CA GLY A 196 -12.49 17.41 -6.97
C GLY A 196 -13.81 16.94 -7.58
N SER A 197 -14.54 17.89 -8.18
CA SER A 197 -15.75 17.62 -8.96
C SER A 197 -15.41 17.49 -10.46
N LEU A 198 -16.17 16.65 -11.18
CA LEU A 198 -15.98 16.49 -12.62
C LEU A 198 -16.31 17.77 -13.39
N GLU A 199 -17.28 18.55 -12.90
CA GLU A 199 -17.68 19.82 -13.50
C GLU A 199 -16.58 20.87 -13.37
N ASP A 200 -15.97 21.00 -12.19
CA ASP A 200 -14.90 21.95 -11.94
C ASP A 200 -13.66 21.62 -12.78
N LEU A 201 -13.29 20.33 -12.81
CA LEU A 201 -12.19 19.85 -13.65
C LEU A 201 -12.49 20.09 -15.14
N GLN A 202 -13.72 19.86 -15.62
CA GLN A 202 -14.06 20.15 -17.01
C GLN A 202 -13.96 21.65 -17.33
N ASN A 203 -14.37 22.50 -16.39
CA ASN A 203 -14.40 23.96 -16.54
C ASN A 203 -13.06 24.67 -16.29
N ALA A 204 -12.03 23.98 -15.79
CA ALA A 204 -10.71 24.55 -15.55
C ALA A 204 -10.06 25.08 -16.84
N THR A 205 -9.52 26.30 -16.83
CA THR A 205 -8.75 26.84 -17.97
C THR A 205 -7.24 26.81 -17.70
N VAL A 206 -6.42 27.01 -18.74
CA VAL A 206 -4.96 27.14 -18.55
C VAL A 206 -4.61 28.33 -17.66
N GLU A 207 -5.38 29.41 -17.70
CA GLU A 207 -5.22 30.57 -16.81
C GLU A 207 -5.49 30.22 -15.36
N ASP A 208 -6.54 29.44 -15.06
CA ASP A 208 -6.82 28.97 -13.70
C ASP A 208 -5.64 28.13 -13.18
N VAL A 209 -5.06 27.28 -14.03
CA VAL A 209 -3.90 26.45 -13.70
C VAL A 209 -2.67 27.32 -13.44
N LYS A 210 -2.39 28.29 -14.32
CA LYS A 210 -1.29 29.26 -14.14
C LYS A 210 -1.42 30.04 -12.84
N GLU A 211 -2.62 30.50 -12.52
CA GLU A 211 -2.88 31.20 -11.26
C GLU A 211 -2.57 30.31 -10.05
N PHE A 212 -3.07 29.07 -10.04
CA PHE A 212 -2.82 28.14 -8.94
C PHE A 212 -1.32 27.84 -8.75
N PHE A 213 -0.59 27.60 -9.84
CA PHE A 213 0.85 27.35 -9.78
C PHE A 213 1.62 28.53 -9.20
N LEU A 214 1.39 29.73 -9.73
CA LEU A 214 2.12 30.95 -9.34
C LEU A 214 1.84 31.38 -7.90
N TRP A 215 0.78 30.89 -7.30
CA TRP A 215 0.46 31.14 -5.90
C TRP A 215 1.07 30.10 -4.96
N TRP A 216 0.99 28.81 -5.32
CA TRP A 216 1.24 27.71 -4.37
C TRP A 216 2.54 26.95 -4.60
N TYR A 217 3.05 26.92 -5.83
CA TYR A 217 4.28 26.21 -6.20
C TYR A 217 5.44 27.20 -6.32
N VAL A 218 5.74 27.85 -5.20
CA VAL A 218 6.76 28.90 -5.08
C VAL A 218 7.76 28.52 -3.99
N PRO A 219 9.04 28.96 -4.08
CA PRO A 219 10.09 28.57 -3.13
C PRO A 219 9.70 28.75 -1.66
N ASN A 220 9.08 29.87 -1.30
CA ASN A 220 8.65 30.18 0.07
C ASN A 220 7.42 29.43 0.57
N ASN A 221 6.87 28.48 -0.21
CA ASN A 221 5.77 27.60 0.17
C ASN A 221 6.14 26.10 -0.01
N VAL A 222 7.39 25.80 -0.34
CA VAL A 222 7.89 24.46 -0.62
C VAL A 222 9.03 24.12 0.34
N THR A 223 9.03 22.89 0.86
CA THR A 223 10.17 22.31 1.58
C THR A 223 10.88 21.31 0.68
N LEU A 224 12.18 21.52 0.45
CA LEU A 224 13.07 20.52 -0.17
C LEU A 224 13.70 19.66 0.93
N THR A 225 13.54 18.35 0.84
CA THR A 225 14.24 17.40 1.71
C THR A 225 15.18 16.51 0.90
N VAL A 226 16.41 16.37 1.39
CA VAL A 226 17.43 15.47 0.82
C VAL A 226 17.92 14.54 1.94
N ALA A 227 17.63 13.25 1.82
CA ALA A 227 17.94 12.25 2.84
C ALA A 227 18.71 11.07 2.24
N GLY A 228 19.89 10.73 2.77
CA GLY A 228 20.68 9.58 2.29
C GLY A 228 22.19 9.82 2.25
N ASP A 229 22.87 9.08 1.37
CA ASP A 229 24.33 9.05 1.28
C ASP A 229 24.85 10.13 0.33
N PHE A 230 25.18 11.30 0.87
CA PHE A 230 25.71 12.41 0.09
C PHE A 230 26.74 13.26 0.84
N ASP A 231 27.38 14.17 0.11
CA ASP A 231 28.25 15.21 0.68
C ASP A 231 27.43 16.50 0.87
N THR A 232 27.38 16.97 2.11
CA THR A 232 26.52 18.09 2.52
C THR A 232 26.92 19.42 1.86
N ASP A 233 28.22 19.71 1.78
CA ASP A 233 28.70 20.97 1.24
C ASP A 233 28.47 21.03 -0.28
N GLN A 234 28.77 19.93 -0.97
CA GLN A 234 28.50 19.80 -2.40
C GLN A 234 27.00 19.90 -2.71
N ALA A 235 26.14 19.28 -1.90
CA ALA A 235 24.69 19.35 -2.07
C ALA A 235 24.16 20.78 -1.84
N LYS A 236 24.69 21.54 -0.88
CA LYS A 236 24.34 22.96 -0.69
C LYS A 236 24.68 23.80 -1.92
N GLU A 237 25.86 23.60 -2.51
CA GLU A 237 26.25 24.29 -3.75
C GLU A 237 25.28 23.97 -4.89
N TRP A 238 24.87 22.71 -5.04
CA TRP A 238 23.88 22.31 -6.06
C TRP A 238 22.50 22.89 -5.78
N VAL A 239 22.05 22.86 -4.52
CA VAL A 239 20.76 23.45 -4.14
C VAL A 239 20.73 24.94 -4.45
N GLU A 240 21.77 25.69 -4.07
CA GLU A 240 21.88 27.12 -4.39
C GLU A 240 21.90 27.35 -5.91
N LYS A 241 22.72 26.59 -6.65
CA LYS A 241 22.83 26.67 -8.11
C LYS A 241 21.49 26.44 -8.82
N TYR A 242 20.74 25.40 -8.42
CA TYR A 242 19.54 24.97 -9.14
C TYR A 242 18.26 25.63 -8.63
N PHE A 243 18.14 25.92 -7.34
CA PHE A 243 16.92 26.49 -6.78
C PHE A 243 17.02 28.00 -6.52
N GLY A 244 18.22 28.56 -6.33
CA GLY A 244 18.41 29.94 -5.89
C GLY A 244 17.89 31.01 -6.87
N GLU A 245 17.89 30.72 -8.17
CA GLU A 245 17.36 31.66 -9.18
C GLU A 245 15.83 31.65 -9.32
N ILE A 246 15.14 30.67 -8.72
CA ILE A 246 13.68 30.58 -8.77
C ILE A 246 13.12 31.76 -7.95
N PRO A 247 12.25 32.61 -8.53
CA PRO A 247 11.72 33.77 -7.83
C PRO A 247 10.91 33.37 -6.59
N ARG A 248 11.07 34.12 -5.50
CA ARG A 248 10.15 34.07 -4.35
C ARG A 248 8.73 34.40 -4.83
N GLY A 249 7.75 33.66 -4.35
CA GLY A 249 6.34 33.93 -4.60
C GLY A 249 5.75 34.99 -3.68
N PRO A 250 4.42 35.22 -3.77
CA PRO A 250 3.69 35.95 -2.75
C PRO A 250 3.85 35.31 -1.37
N GLU A 251 3.73 36.09 -0.30
CA GLU A 251 3.62 35.52 1.05
C GLU A 251 2.31 34.72 1.15
N VAL A 252 2.43 33.49 1.65
CA VAL A 252 1.30 32.60 1.88
C VAL A 252 0.93 32.72 3.36
N GLU A 253 -0.30 33.15 3.62
CA GLU A 253 -0.83 33.20 4.99
C GLU A 253 -1.37 31.83 5.39
N ASP A 254 -1.04 31.39 6.60
CA ASP A 254 -1.59 30.17 7.17
C ASP A 254 -3.09 30.31 7.38
N MET A 255 -3.83 29.24 7.06
CA MET A 255 -5.25 29.19 7.33
C MET A 255 -5.46 28.83 8.80
N GLU A 256 -6.28 29.63 9.49
CA GLU A 256 -6.64 29.34 10.88
C GLU A 256 -7.45 28.03 10.98
N PRO A 257 -7.15 27.17 11.97
CA PRO A 257 -7.95 25.98 12.23
C PRO A 257 -9.43 26.31 12.43
N ARG A 258 -10.28 25.56 11.73
CA ARG A 258 -11.73 25.76 11.70
C ARG A 258 -12.44 24.42 11.85
N ALA A 259 -12.69 24.00 13.09
CA ALA A 259 -13.44 22.78 13.34
C ALA A 259 -14.87 22.85 12.75
N ALA A 260 -15.38 21.72 12.26
CA ALA A 260 -16.76 21.61 11.81
C ALA A 260 -17.76 21.71 12.98
N VAL A 261 -18.92 22.32 12.73
CA VAL A 261 -20.01 22.43 13.70
C VAL A 261 -21.27 21.82 13.10
N ILE A 262 -21.75 20.73 13.70
CA ILE A 262 -22.99 20.06 13.31
C ILE A 262 -24.07 20.41 14.33
N ALA A 263 -25.15 21.08 13.88
CA ALA A 263 -26.23 21.54 14.76
C ALA A 263 -27.14 20.39 15.25
N ALA A 264 -27.36 19.39 14.39
CA ALA A 264 -28.17 18.21 14.69
C ALA A 264 -27.67 17.03 13.86
N THR A 265 -27.85 15.81 14.39
CA THR A 265 -27.50 14.58 13.67
C THR A 265 -28.23 14.51 12.33
N GLN A 266 -27.49 14.19 11.27
CA GLN A 266 -28.04 14.00 9.92
C GLN A 266 -27.95 12.52 9.55
N LEU A 267 -29.04 11.98 9.01
CA LEU A 267 -29.13 10.59 8.57
C LEU A 267 -29.32 10.60 7.05
N LEU A 268 -28.40 9.97 6.32
CA LEU A 268 -28.33 10.02 4.86
C LEU A 268 -28.25 8.61 4.29
N TYR A 269 -28.77 8.37 3.09
CA TYR A 269 -28.65 7.08 2.43
C TYR A 269 -28.28 7.17 0.95
N HIS A 270 -27.67 6.10 0.43
CA HIS A 270 -27.36 5.93 -0.98
C HIS A 270 -27.55 4.46 -1.40
N GLU A 271 -28.23 4.24 -2.53
CA GLU A 271 -28.34 2.93 -3.18
C GLU A 271 -27.15 2.71 -4.10
N ASP A 272 -26.28 1.78 -3.74
CA ASP A 272 -25.03 1.53 -4.45
C ASP A 272 -25.18 0.34 -5.40
N ASN A 273 -24.84 0.55 -6.68
CA ASN A 273 -24.93 -0.46 -7.75
C ASN A 273 -23.96 -1.64 -7.55
N PHE A 274 -22.83 -1.41 -6.88
CA PHE A 274 -21.76 -2.37 -6.67
C PHE A 274 -21.81 -3.02 -5.28
N ALA A 275 -22.39 -2.34 -4.28
CA ALA A 275 -22.50 -2.87 -2.94
C ALA A 275 -23.29 -4.19 -2.92
N ARG A 276 -22.78 -5.16 -2.15
CA ARG A 276 -23.40 -6.46 -1.91
C ARG A 276 -23.83 -6.66 -0.46
N LEU A 277 -23.45 -5.73 0.42
CA LEU A 277 -23.74 -5.73 1.85
C LEU A 277 -24.15 -4.31 2.27
N PRO A 278 -25.05 -4.14 3.25
CA PRO A 278 -25.34 -2.83 3.80
C PRO A 278 -24.17 -2.33 4.68
N GLU A 279 -23.87 -1.04 4.63
CA GLU A 279 -22.83 -0.39 5.43
C GLU A 279 -23.37 0.86 6.13
N LEU A 280 -23.14 0.93 7.44
CA LEU A 280 -23.38 2.11 8.27
C LEU A 280 -22.05 2.82 8.54
N ASN A 281 -22.02 4.13 8.29
CA ASN A 281 -20.95 5.00 8.79
C ASN A 281 -21.53 6.06 9.74
N MET A 282 -20.75 6.45 10.75
CA MET A 282 -21.07 7.54 11.68
C MET A 282 -19.81 8.40 11.88
N ALA A 283 -19.90 9.71 11.70
CA ALA A 283 -18.75 10.61 11.73
C ALA A 283 -18.98 11.88 12.55
N TRP A 284 -18.04 12.16 13.46
CA TRP A 284 -18.03 13.32 14.36
C TRP A 284 -16.88 14.27 14.02
N PRO A 285 -17.10 15.59 14.02
CA PRO A 285 -16.02 16.56 13.89
C PRO A 285 -15.15 16.57 15.15
N THR A 286 -13.84 16.72 14.98
CA THR A 286 -12.84 16.73 16.05
C THR A 286 -11.81 17.84 15.85
N VAL A 287 -10.57 17.62 16.29
CA VAL A 287 -9.50 18.61 16.38
C VAL A 287 -8.51 18.51 15.22
N PRO A 288 -7.82 19.62 14.89
CA PRO A 288 -6.76 19.63 13.88
C PRO A 288 -5.55 18.76 14.28
N LEU A 289 -4.65 18.55 13.32
CA LEU A 289 -3.38 17.84 13.47
C LEU A 289 -2.54 18.45 14.60
N TYR A 290 -1.82 17.61 15.35
CA TYR A 290 -0.97 17.95 16.50
C TYR A 290 -1.66 18.62 17.71
N HIS A 291 -2.97 18.79 17.69
CA HIS A 291 -3.70 19.10 18.91
C HIS A 291 -3.50 17.96 19.93
N PRO A 292 -3.31 18.24 21.24
CA PRO A 292 -3.11 17.20 22.26
C PRO A 292 -4.18 16.08 22.21
N ASP A 293 -5.45 16.45 22.08
CA ASP A 293 -6.57 15.50 21.97
C ASP A 293 -6.51 14.59 20.73
N SER A 294 -5.76 14.94 19.68
CA SER A 294 -5.65 14.10 18.47
C SER A 294 -4.99 12.75 18.78
N TYR A 295 -4.01 12.74 19.71
CA TYR A 295 -3.35 11.52 20.16
C TYR A 295 -4.32 10.62 20.95
N ALA A 296 -5.06 11.20 21.90
CA ALA A 296 -6.06 10.50 22.68
C ALA A 296 -7.24 9.99 21.83
N LEU A 297 -7.69 10.74 20.82
CA LEU A 297 -8.73 10.30 19.87
C LEU A 297 -8.27 9.10 19.04
N SER A 298 -6.98 9.06 18.70
CA SER A 298 -6.40 7.94 17.96
C SER A 298 -6.36 6.68 18.82
N VAL A 299 -6.00 6.81 20.11
CA VAL A 299 -6.08 5.73 21.10
C VAL A 299 -7.53 5.28 21.32
N LEU A 300 -8.46 6.22 21.48
CA LEU A 300 -9.90 5.93 21.64
C LEU A 300 -10.43 5.10 20.46
N ALA A 301 -10.14 5.52 19.23
CA ALA A 301 -10.58 4.84 18.02
C ALA A 301 -10.02 3.41 17.93
N GLN A 302 -8.74 3.22 18.27
CA GLN A 302 -8.13 1.89 18.34
C GLN A 302 -8.79 1.03 19.43
N TYR A 303 -8.93 1.53 20.66
CA TYR A 303 -9.51 0.78 21.77
C TYR A 303 -10.95 0.35 21.51
N LEU A 304 -11.77 1.24 20.95
CA LEU A 304 -13.19 0.97 20.71
C LEU A 304 -13.43 -0.09 19.65
N SER A 305 -12.55 -0.24 18.66
CA SER A 305 -12.81 -1.05 17.46
C SER A 305 -11.83 -2.20 17.20
N GLN A 306 -10.61 -2.15 17.75
CA GLN A 306 -9.57 -3.12 17.44
C GLN A 306 -9.40 -4.15 18.55
N GLY A 307 -9.65 -5.39 18.16
CA GLY A 307 -9.42 -6.58 18.94
C GLY A 307 -10.65 -7.14 19.61
N LYS A 308 -10.51 -8.38 20.07
CA LYS A 308 -11.62 -9.19 20.58
C LYS A 308 -12.28 -8.54 21.79
N ASP A 309 -11.53 -7.89 22.68
CA ASP A 309 -12.09 -7.23 23.88
C ASP A 309 -12.57 -5.80 23.62
N ALA A 310 -12.46 -5.29 22.38
CA ALA A 310 -12.90 -3.94 22.06
C ALA A 310 -14.42 -3.79 22.25
N PRO A 311 -14.91 -2.72 22.91
CA PRO A 311 -16.33 -2.56 23.22
C PRO A 311 -17.26 -2.66 22.01
N LEU A 312 -16.92 -2.04 20.87
CA LEU A 312 -17.76 -2.13 19.66
C LEU A 312 -17.68 -3.54 19.05
N TYR A 313 -16.52 -4.19 19.10
CA TYR A 313 -16.35 -5.54 18.56
C TYR A 313 -17.20 -6.55 19.34
N GLN A 314 -17.14 -6.51 20.68
CA GLN A 314 -17.92 -7.40 21.54
C GLN A 314 -19.41 -7.32 21.24
N VAL A 315 -19.97 -6.10 21.15
CA VAL A 315 -21.39 -5.93 20.87
C VAL A 315 -21.74 -6.32 19.43
N LEU A 316 -21.05 -5.76 18.43
CA LEU A 316 -21.44 -5.92 17.02
C LEU A 316 -21.15 -7.31 16.44
N VAL A 317 -20.08 -7.95 16.90
CA VAL A 317 -19.58 -9.20 16.32
C VAL A 317 -19.90 -10.40 17.19
N GLU A 318 -19.61 -10.35 18.50
CA GLU A 318 -19.76 -11.51 19.38
C GLU A 318 -21.20 -11.66 19.91
N GLU A 319 -21.83 -10.58 20.35
CA GLU A 319 -23.16 -10.61 20.99
C GLU A 319 -24.30 -10.56 19.98
N GLU A 320 -24.35 -9.50 19.16
CA GLU A 320 -25.46 -9.25 18.24
C GLU A 320 -25.27 -9.91 16.86
N GLN A 321 -24.03 -10.32 16.55
CA GLN A 321 -23.67 -11.01 15.30
C GLN A 321 -24.21 -10.29 14.04
N LEU A 322 -24.05 -8.95 14.02
CA LEU A 322 -24.53 -8.09 12.94
C LEU A 322 -23.48 -7.87 11.86
N SER A 323 -22.21 -8.00 12.20
CA SER A 323 -21.09 -7.74 11.31
C SER A 323 -19.93 -8.70 11.56
N SER A 324 -19.06 -8.84 10.57
CA SER A 324 -17.78 -9.56 10.72
C SER A 324 -16.67 -8.72 11.39
N GLY A 325 -16.91 -7.42 11.58
CA GLY A 325 -15.99 -6.48 12.19
C GLY A 325 -16.50 -5.04 12.22
N VAL A 326 -15.81 -4.19 12.94
CA VAL A 326 -16.05 -2.74 13.03
C VAL A 326 -14.74 -2.03 12.83
N ARG A 327 -14.78 -0.83 12.24
CA ARG A 327 -13.61 0.05 12.13
C ARG A 327 -13.96 1.38 12.74
N MET A 328 -13.04 1.91 13.53
CA MET A 328 -13.08 3.29 13.98
C MET A 328 -11.70 3.92 13.74
N SER A 329 -11.69 5.16 13.27
CA SER A 329 -10.44 5.88 13.01
C SER A 329 -10.58 7.36 13.33
N ASN A 330 -9.48 7.96 13.81
CA ASN A 330 -9.32 9.41 13.88
C ASN A 330 -8.51 9.88 12.67
N ARG A 331 -8.95 10.96 12.02
CA ARG A 331 -8.22 11.65 10.97
C ARG A 331 -8.20 13.14 11.30
N SER A 332 -7.13 13.57 11.97
CA SER A 332 -6.83 14.98 12.23
C SER A 332 -6.01 15.56 11.08
N GLN A 333 -6.43 16.71 10.57
CA GLN A 333 -5.84 17.41 9.43
C GLN A 333 -5.54 18.86 9.83
N GLU A 334 -4.85 19.64 9.00
CA GLU A 334 -4.36 20.99 9.39
C GLU A 334 -5.48 21.89 9.97
N LEU A 335 -6.65 21.91 9.34
CA LEU A 335 -7.73 22.84 9.71
C LEU A 335 -8.75 22.23 10.66
N ALA A 336 -8.98 20.93 10.57
CA ALA A 336 -10.01 20.22 11.32
C ALA A 336 -9.74 18.72 11.33
N GLY A 337 -10.42 17.99 12.23
CA GLY A 337 -10.37 16.53 12.26
C GLY A 337 -11.76 15.92 12.18
N LYS A 338 -11.79 14.60 11.97
CA LYS A 338 -12.97 13.78 12.21
C LYS A 338 -12.62 12.43 12.82
N VAL A 339 -13.51 11.91 13.65
CA VAL A 339 -13.56 10.50 14.02
C VAL A 339 -14.71 9.84 13.28
N GLN A 340 -14.46 8.66 12.71
CA GLN A 340 -15.45 7.92 11.94
C GLN A 340 -15.50 6.46 12.38
N ILE A 341 -16.72 5.96 12.62
CA ILE A 341 -17.05 4.54 12.76
C ILE A 341 -17.64 4.05 11.44
N GLY A 342 -17.21 2.87 10.99
CA GLY A 342 -17.77 2.16 9.84
C GLY A 342 -18.05 0.70 10.17
N VAL A 343 -19.26 0.25 9.87
CA VAL A 343 -19.73 -1.13 10.09
C VAL A 343 -20.37 -1.66 8.82
N ARG A 344 -19.75 -2.68 8.24
CA ARG A 344 -20.32 -3.42 7.10
C ARG A 344 -21.07 -4.64 7.61
N ALA A 345 -22.39 -4.53 7.67
CA ALA A 345 -23.22 -5.57 8.25
C ALA A 345 -23.32 -6.79 7.32
N PHE A 346 -23.76 -7.92 7.87
CA PHE A 346 -24.08 -9.10 7.09
C PHE A 346 -25.27 -8.84 6.14
N ALA A 347 -25.41 -9.69 5.12
CA ALA A 347 -26.44 -9.54 4.11
C ALA A 347 -27.85 -9.51 4.75
N GLY A 348 -28.68 -8.55 4.32
CA GLY A 348 -30.06 -8.39 4.79
C GLY A 348 -30.21 -7.87 6.22
N LYS A 349 -29.13 -7.44 6.89
CA LYS A 349 -29.21 -6.85 8.24
C LYS A 349 -29.68 -5.40 8.18
N ASP A 350 -30.66 -5.08 9.02
CA ASP A 350 -31.20 -3.73 9.19
C ASP A 350 -30.16 -2.83 9.88
N LEU A 351 -29.83 -1.69 9.26
CA LEU A 351 -28.85 -0.77 9.83
C LEU A 351 -29.32 -0.09 11.12
N ASN A 352 -30.62 -0.10 11.44
CA ASN A 352 -31.13 0.37 12.72
C ASN A 352 -30.65 -0.52 13.87
N GLU A 353 -30.60 -1.84 13.66
CA GLU A 353 -30.01 -2.80 14.62
C GLU A 353 -28.51 -2.52 14.79
N VAL A 354 -27.81 -2.27 13.68
CA VAL A 354 -26.38 -1.95 13.69
C VAL A 354 -26.10 -0.66 14.46
N LYS A 355 -26.90 0.39 14.25
CA LYS A 355 -26.78 1.65 14.99
C LYS A 355 -27.02 1.44 16.49
N ALA A 356 -28.07 0.70 16.87
CA ALA A 356 -28.34 0.40 18.27
C ALA A 356 -27.18 -0.37 18.92
N ALA A 357 -26.56 -1.30 18.20
CA ALA A 357 -25.39 -2.03 18.65
C ALA A 357 -24.13 -1.14 18.78
N VAL A 358 -23.92 -0.18 17.86
CA VAL A 358 -22.86 0.84 18.01
C VAL A 358 -23.10 1.66 19.28
N GLU A 359 -24.32 2.13 19.51
CA GLU A 359 -24.67 2.91 20.71
C GLU A 359 -24.47 2.10 22.00
N ALA A 360 -24.83 0.83 22.01
CA ALA A 360 -24.58 -0.07 23.13
C ALA A 360 -23.08 -0.28 23.39
N GLY A 361 -22.26 -0.44 22.35
CA GLY A 361 -20.80 -0.53 22.49
C GLY A 361 -20.16 0.76 23.00
N LEU A 362 -20.64 1.93 22.56
CA LEU A 362 -20.21 3.22 23.11
C LEU A 362 -20.66 3.39 24.59
N ALA A 363 -21.87 2.95 24.95
CA ALA A 363 -22.34 2.99 26.33
C ALA A 363 -21.55 2.04 27.25
N ARG A 364 -21.10 0.90 26.72
CA ARG A 364 -20.19 0.00 27.44
C ARG A 364 -18.86 0.67 27.77
N PHE A 365 -18.25 1.30 26.76
CA PHE A 365 -17.05 2.12 26.97
C PHE A 365 -17.28 3.23 28.01
N GLU A 366 -18.41 3.91 27.95
CA GLU A 366 -18.75 4.96 28.93
C GLU A 366 -18.79 4.44 30.37
N ALA A 367 -19.29 3.22 30.58
CA ALA A 367 -19.40 2.61 31.90
C ALA A 367 -18.07 2.07 32.42
N GLU A 368 -17.21 1.55 31.55
CA GLU A 368 -16.02 0.77 31.90
C GLU A 368 -14.71 1.57 31.77
N GLY A 369 -14.66 2.51 30.83
CA GLY A 369 -13.46 3.23 30.43
C GLY A 369 -12.41 2.35 29.75
N ILE A 370 -11.20 2.88 29.64
CA ILE A 370 -10.02 2.13 29.19
C ILE A 370 -9.14 1.79 30.40
N SER A 371 -8.64 0.56 30.46
CA SER A 371 -7.69 0.15 31.49
C SER A 371 -6.27 0.62 31.17
N GLN A 372 -5.42 0.83 32.18
CA GLN A 372 -4.00 1.12 31.93
C GLN A 372 -3.32 0.05 31.07
N LYS A 373 -3.70 -1.23 31.28
CA LYS A 373 -3.16 -2.36 30.51
C LYS A 373 -3.49 -2.24 29.01
N ASP A 374 -4.70 -1.81 28.67
CA ASP A 374 -5.14 -1.63 27.28
C ASP A 374 -4.52 -0.40 26.64
N LEU A 375 -4.31 0.65 27.42
CA LEU A 375 -3.56 1.83 27.00
C LEU A 375 -2.11 1.46 26.67
N ASP A 376 -1.38 0.84 27.59
CA ASP A 376 0.02 0.43 27.40
C ASP A 376 0.20 -0.44 26.15
N ARG A 377 -0.77 -1.34 25.91
CA ARG A 377 -0.86 -2.19 24.72
C ARG A 377 -0.95 -1.37 23.42
N ILE A 378 -1.85 -0.38 23.38
CA ILE A 378 -2.01 0.49 22.20
C ILE A 378 -0.75 1.35 21.99
N LEU A 379 -0.17 1.88 23.07
CA LEU A 379 1.03 2.71 23.01
C LEU A 379 2.23 1.93 22.46
N ALA A 380 2.42 0.67 22.86
CA ALA A 380 3.47 -0.18 22.33
C ALA A 380 3.32 -0.41 20.80
N GLY A 381 2.09 -0.61 20.32
CA GLY A 381 1.81 -0.73 18.88
C GLY A 381 2.09 0.57 18.10
N ASN A 382 1.80 1.72 18.71
CA ASN A 382 2.11 3.03 18.13
C ASN A 382 3.63 3.25 18.01
N GLU A 383 4.42 2.82 18.99
CA GLU A 383 5.88 2.89 18.96
C GLU A 383 6.47 2.07 17.80
N THR A 384 6.05 0.81 17.65
CA THR A 384 6.48 -0.04 16.54
C THR A 384 6.10 0.57 15.18
N SER A 385 4.89 1.13 15.08
CA SER A 385 4.42 1.79 13.85
C SER A 385 5.23 3.04 13.52
N PHE A 386 5.66 3.79 14.53
CA PHE A 386 6.54 4.95 14.38
C PHE A 386 7.90 4.54 13.80
N TYR A 387 8.58 3.54 14.38
CA TYR A 387 9.88 3.07 13.87
C TYR A 387 9.78 2.47 12.47
N ASN A 388 8.71 1.75 12.14
CA ASN A 388 8.47 1.27 10.79
C ASN A 388 8.42 2.42 9.76
N GLY A 389 7.87 3.58 10.13
CA GLY A 389 7.83 4.76 9.27
C GLY A 389 9.21 5.36 8.97
N LEU A 390 10.23 5.00 9.75
CA LEU A 390 11.59 5.55 9.67
C LEU A 390 12.61 4.56 9.09
N SER A 391 12.17 3.38 8.63
CA SER A 391 13.06 2.31 8.16
C SER A 391 13.67 2.53 6.76
N SER A 392 13.56 3.72 6.18
CA SER A 392 14.03 4.06 4.84
C SER A 392 14.41 5.54 4.77
N VAL A 393 15.33 5.92 3.88
CA VAL A 393 15.76 7.31 3.72
C VAL A 393 14.61 8.21 3.26
N VAL A 394 13.71 7.68 2.43
CA VAL A 394 12.51 8.40 1.97
C VAL A 394 11.49 8.58 3.11
N GLY A 395 11.31 7.56 3.96
CA GLY A 395 10.44 7.63 5.13
C GLY A 395 10.89 8.71 6.11
N LYS A 396 12.18 8.75 6.43
CA LYS A 396 12.78 9.80 7.27
C LYS A 396 12.61 11.18 6.63
N GLY A 397 12.92 11.31 5.34
CA GLY A 397 12.77 12.57 4.61
C GLY A 397 11.33 13.11 4.63
N PHE A 398 10.33 12.25 4.45
CA PHE A 398 8.93 12.67 4.53
C PHE A 398 8.52 13.15 5.90
N GLN A 399 8.94 12.45 6.95
CA GLN A 399 8.57 12.85 8.31
C GLN A 399 9.19 14.20 8.64
N LEU A 400 10.46 14.42 8.28
CA LEU A 400 11.11 15.73 8.46
C LEU A 400 10.38 16.85 7.68
N ALA A 401 9.97 16.60 6.44
CA ALA A 401 9.19 17.56 5.65
C ALA A 401 7.81 17.85 6.28
N GLN A 402 7.12 16.82 6.80
CA GLN A 402 5.83 16.98 7.47
C GLN A 402 5.93 17.89 8.69
N TYR A 403 6.89 17.62 9.56
CA TYR A 403 7.09 18.40 10.77
C TYR A 403 7.54 19.82 10.45
N ASN A 404 8.35 20.01 9.40
CA ASN A 404 8.72 21.34 8.94
C ASN A 404 7.49 22.18 8.54
N ILE A 405 6.56 21.58 7.78
CA ILE A 405 5.37 22.29 7.26
C ILE A 405 4.33 22.51 8.34
N PHE A 406 3.96 21.47 9.08
CA PHE A 406 2.81 21.51 9.98
C PHE A 406 3.15 21.84 11.43
N ALA A 407 4.40 21.66 11.85
CA ALA A 407 4.89 22.00 13.20
C ALA A 407 5.94 23.12 13.20
N GLY A 408 6.41 23.57 12.03
CA GLY A 408 7.44 24.61 11.88
C GLY A 408 8.87 24.16 12.18
N ASP A 409 9.08 22.90 12.59
CA ASP A 409 10.38 22.38 13.01
C ASP A 409 10.52 20.89 12.66
N PRO A 410 11.47 20.48 11.80
CA PRO A 410 11.77 19.07 11.52
C PRO A 410 12.07 18.25 12.79
N GLY A 411 12.60 18.89 13.83
CA GLY A 411 12.91 18.28 15.13
C GLY A 411 11.69 17.90 15.97
N PHE A 412 10.47 18.27 15.54
CA PHE A 412 9.24 17.87 16.21
C PHE A 412 9.04 16.35 16.24
N ILE A 413 9.79 15.58 15.46
CA ILE A 413 9.78 14.10 15.47
C ILE A 413 9.93 13.49 16.87
N SER A 414 10.82 14.04 17.72
CA SER A 414 11.02 13.56 19.09
C SER A 414 9.84 13.94 19.99
N GLN A 415 9.30 15.15 19.84
CA GLN A 415 8.12 15.59 20.58
C GLN A 415 6.86 14.82 20.20
N ASP A 416 6.74 14.43 18.93
CA ASP A 416 5.59 13.69 18.41
C ASP A 416 5.54 12.25 18.95
N ILE A 417 6.68 11.55 19.03
CA ILE A 417 6.72 10.23 19.65
C ILE A 417 6.44 10.32 21.16
N ASP A 418 7.01 11.31 21.86
CA ASP A 418 6.72 11.52 23.28
C ASP A 418 5.24 11.82 23.53
N SER A 419 4.64 12.70 22.72
CA SER A 419 3.21 13.04 22.81
C SER A 419 2.34 11.81 22.59
N ARG A 420 2.68 10.96 21.61
CA ARG A 420 1.99 9.68 21.37
C ARG A 420 2.07 8.76 22.58
N LEU A 421 3.23 8.64 23.20
CA LEU A 421 3.48 7.71 24.31
C LEU A 421 3.04 8.25 25.68
N SER A 422 2.71 9.54 25.78
CA SER A 422 2.27 10.20 27.02
C SER A 422 0.75 10.20 27.26
N VAL A 423 -0.06 9.68 26.33
CA VAL A 423 -1.53 9.65 26.46
C VAL A 423 -1.93 8.88 27.72
N THR A 424 -2.87 9.44 28.50
CA THR A 424 -3.39 8.82 29.72
C THR A 424 -4.81 8.26 29.54
N THR A 425 -5.26 7.43 30.49
CA THR A 425 -6.63 6.89 30.46
C THR A 425 -7.69 7.99 30.59
N GLU A 426 -7.36 9.05 31.33
CA GLU A 426 -8.16 10.24 31.56
C GLU A 426 -8.31 11.05 30.27
N ASP A 427 -7.25 11.18 29.47
CA ASP A 427 -7.31 11.87 28.18
C ASP A 427 -8.27 11.14 27.23
N VAL A 428 -8.20 9.81 27.19
CA VAL A 428 -9.07 8.96 26.34
C VAL A 428 -10.55 9.12 26.70
N MET A 429 -10.89 9.13 28.00
CA MET A 429 -12.26 9.40 28.43
C MET A 429 -12.66 10.86 28.15
N GLY A 430 -11.76 11.80 28.38
CA GLY A 430 -12.00 13.23 28.15
C GLY A 430 -12.37 13.54 26.69
N VAL A 431 -11.67 12.93 25.72
CA VAL A 431 -12.00 13.13 24.30
C VAL A 431 -13.29 12.43 23.89
N TYR A 432 -13.64 11.29 24.49
CA TYR A 432 -14.95 10.65 24.27
C TYR A 432 -16.09 11.56 24.73
N GLU A 433 -16.00 12.12 25.95
CA GLU A 433 -17.00 13.04 26.49
C GLU A 433 -17.09 14.35 25.69
N THR A 434 -15.94 14.82 25.20
CA THR A 434 -15.84 16.09 24.49
C THR A 434 -16.36 16.01 23.05
N TYR A 435 -16.07 14.92 22.33
CA TYR A 435 -16.31 14.86 20.88
C TYR A 435 -17.37 13.86 20.43
N ILE A 436 -17.68 12.84 21.24
CA ILE A 436 -18.55 11.73 20.81
C ILE A 436 -19.86 11.72 21.61
N LYS A 437 -19.77 11.70 22.95
CA LYS A 437 -20.93 11.51 23.83
C LYS A 437 -21.95 12.65 23.68
N GLY A 438 -23.16 12.28 23.25
CA GLY A 438 -24.27 13.23 23.06
C GLY A 438 -24.00 14.31 22.01
N LYS A 439 -22.99 14.12 21.14
CA LYS A 439 -22.67 15.06 20.06
C LYS A 439 -23.37 14.67 18.77
N ALA A 440 -23.77 15.68 18.01
CA ALA A 440 -24.33 15.50 16.68
C ALA A 440 -23.26 14.93 15.72
N TYR A 441 -23.71 14.10 14.77
CA TYR A 441 -22.85 13.43 13.80
C TYR A 441 -23.53 13.31 12.44
N ILE A 442 -22.75 12.97 11.41
CA ILE A 442 -23.28 12.54 10.11
C ILE A 442 -23.32 11.01 10.10
N ALA A 443 -24.47 10.42 9.80
CA ALA A 443 -24.58 8.99 9.52
C ALA A 443 -24.99 8.73 8.08
N THR A 444 -24.35 7.73 7.46
CA THR A 444 -24.67 7.30 6.10
C THR A 444 -25.00 5.81 6.04
N SER A 445 -26.07 5.48 5.34
CA SER A 445 -26.48 4.12 4.97
C SER A 445 -26.18 3.88 3.50
N PHE A 446 -25.18 3.06 3.21
CA PHE A 446 -24.88 2.60 1.85
C PHE A 446 -25.40 1.18 1.71
N VAL A 447 -26.47 0.99 0.92
CA VAL A 447 -27.17 -0.29 0.78
C VAL A 447 -27.10 -0.81 -0.64
N PRO A 448 -27.16 -2.14 -0.86
CA PRO A 448 -27.30 -2.68 -2.21
C PRO A 448 -28.53 -2.09 -2.90
N LYS A 449 -28.40 -1.79 -4.19
CA LYS A 449 -29.50 -1.27 -5.01
C LYS A 449 -30.77 -2.12 -4.87
N GLY A 450 -31.89 -1.46 -4.59
CA GLY A 450 -33.20 -2.08 -4.37
C GLY A 450 -33.47 -2.56 -2.94
N GLN A 451 -32.55 -2.37 -1.99
CA GLN A 451 -32.68 -2.80 -0.59
C GLN A 451 -32.84 -1.62 0.39
N LEU A 452 -33.79 -0.72 0.09
CA LEU A 452 -34.05 0.47 0.92
C LEU A 452 -34.59 0.14 2.31
N GLU A 453 -35.17 -1.04 2.49
CA GLU A 453 -35.63 -1.54 3.79
C GLU A 453 -34.50 -1.70 4.82
N LEU A 454 -33.23 -1.72 4.38
CA LEU A 454 -32.07 -1.84 5.27
C LEU A 454 -31.55 -0.48 5.77
N VAL A 455 -32.07 0.63 5.25
CA VAL A 455 -31.62 1.99 5.56
C VAL A 455 -32.04 2.41 6.97
N LEU A 456 -31.25 3.26 7.63
CA LEU A 456 -31.62 3.86 8.90
C LEU A 456 -32.96 4.63 8.80
N GLU A 457 -33.85 4.43 9.77
CA GLU A 457 -35.13 5.11 9.81
C GLU A 457 -34.95 6.63 9.90
N GLY A 458 -35.68 7.36 9.06
CA GLY A 458 -35.59 8.82 8.98
C GLY A 458 -34.43 9.35 8.13
N SER A 459 -33.72 8.48 7.39
CA SER A 459 -32.68 8.93 6.46
C SER A 459 -33.23 9.64 5.24
N GLU A 460 -32.53 10.68 4.80
CA GLU A 460 -32.78 11.38 3.54
C GLU A 460 -31.83 10.88 2.45
N MET A 461 -32.26 10.93 1.19
CA MET A 461 -31.41 10.49 0.08
C MET A 461 -30.23 11.44 -0.08
N ALA A 462 -29.00 10.91 0.00
CA ALA A 462 -27.80 11.68 -0.26
C ALA A 462 -27.72 12.04 -1.75
N GLU A 463 -27.43 13.30 -2.05
CA GLU A 463 -27.13 13.73 -3.41
C GLU A 463 -25.77 13.18 -3.83
N VAL A 464 -25.75 12.34 -4.86
CA VAL A 464 -24.54 11.78 -5.46
C VAL A 464 -24.58 12.05 -6.96
N VAL A 465 -23.56 12.75 -7.46
CA VAL A 465 -23.40 13.02 -8.89
C VAL A 465 -22.55 11.92 -9.50
N GLU A 466 -23.18 11.10 -10.33
CA GLU A 466 -22.49 10.13 -11.18
C GLU A 466 -22.31 10.68 -12.59
N GLU A 467 -21.19 10.35 -13.23
CA GLU A 467 -20.98 10.67 -14.63
C GLU A 467 -21.79 9.74 -15.55
N ASP A 468 -22.39 10.33 -16.58
CA ASP A 468 -22.93 9.62 -17.73
C ASP A 468 -21.82 9.30 -18.74
N ILE A 469 -21.69 8.02 -19.10
CA ILE A 469 -20.73 7.58 -20.11
C ILE A 469 -21.43 7.40 -21.45
N VAL A 470 -21.14 8.30 -22.38
CA VAL A 470 -21.75 8.33 -23.72
C VAL A 470 -20.77 7.77 -24.74
N GLN A 471 -21.24 6.85 -25.59
CA GLN A 471 -20.44 6.28 -26.68
C GLN A 471 -20.09 7.35 -27.72
N GLY A 472 -18.81 7.45 -28.11
CA GLY A 472 -18.36 8.41 -29.11
C GLY A 472 -18.16 9.84 -28.60
N ALA A 473 -18.30 10.06 -27.28
CA ALA A 473 -18.10 11.36 -26.64
C ALA A 473 -16.65 11.55 -26.13
N GLU A 474 -15.74 10.65 -26.48
CA GLU A 474 -14.31 10.79 -26.22
C GLU A 474 -13.71 11.99 -26.94
N GLU A 475 -12.99 12.82 -26.19
CA GLU A 475 -12.08 13.79 -26.80
C GLU A 475 -10.89 13.04 -27.44
N GLN A 476 -10.48 13.48 -28.63
CA GLN A 476 -9.28 12.97 -29.29
C GLN A 476 -8.11 13.91 -29.03
N PHE A 477 -6.98 13.34 -28.65
CA PHE A 477 -5.75 14.06 -28.38
C PHE A 477 -4.68 13.65 -29.40
N ASP A 478 -3.98 14.64 -29.93
CA ASP A 478 -2.77 14.37 -30.71
C ASP A 478 -1.56 14.44 -29.78
N ALA A 479 -1.10 13.26 -29.36
CA ALA A 479 0.05 13.10 -28.47
C ALA A 479 1.38 13.55 -29.11
N SER A 480 1.42 13.82 -30.42
CA SER A 480 2.61 14.30 -31.12
C SER A 480 2.78 15.82 -31.06
N LEU A 481 1.74 16.56 -30.67
CA LEU A 481 1.83 18.00 -30.51
C LEU A 481 2.75 18.35 -29.35
N ALA A 482 3.87 18.99 -29.66
CA ALA A 482 4.72 19.65 -28.68
C ALA A 482 4.09 20.99 -28.30
N ALA A 483 4.11 21.31 -27.01
CA ALA A 483 3.71 22.63 -26.55
C ALA A 483 4.70 23.68 -27.09
N GLU A 484 4.19 24.72 -27.74
CA GLU A 484 4.98 25.90 -28.11
C GLU A 484 4.83 26.95 -27.01
N TYR A 485 5.95 27.35 -26.42
CA TYR A 485 6.00 28.36 -25.36
C TYR A 485 7.29 29.17 -25.44
N GLU A 486 7.23 30.41 -24.94
CA GLU A 486 8.45 31.17 -24.69
C GLU A 486 9.14 30.59 -23.46
N ARG A 487 10.43 30.24 -23.62
CA ARG A 487 11.23 29.69 -22.54
C ARG A 487 11.54 30.76 -21.49
N THR A 488 11.42 30.38 -20.22
CA THR A 488 11.79 31.19 -19.08
C THR A 488 13.32 31.35 -19.03
N PRO A 489 13.85 32.58 -18.97
CA PRO A 489 15.28 32.81 -18.86
C PRO A 489 15.88 32.12 -17.61
N SER A 490 17.12 31.63 -17.75
CA SER A 490 17.93 31.14 -16.64
C SER A 490 19.32 31.76 -16.72
N THR A 491 19.98 31.86 -15.57
CA THR A 491 21.35 32.37 -15.40
C THR A 491 22.42 31.44 -15.97
N PHE A 492 22.07 30.18 -16.27
CA PHE A 492 22.92 29.20 -16.94
C PHE A 492 22.12 28.34 -17.92
N ASP A 493 22.80 27.52 -18.72
CA ASP A 493 22.14 26.62 -19.65
C ASP A 493 21.58 25.38 -18.93
N ARG A 494 20.27 25.41 -18.64
CA ARG A 494 19.55 24.31 -18.00
C ARG A 494 19.31 23.10 -18.89
N THR A 495 19.50 23.23 -20.21
CA THR A 495 19.34 22.09 -21.13
C THR A 495 20.50 21.09 -21.04
N VAL A 496 21.57 21.48 -20.36
CA VAL A 496 22.74 20.63 -20.10
C VAL A 496 22.50 19.81 -18.83
N GLU A 497 22.17 18.54 -19.01
CA GLU A 497 22.06 17.58 -17.92
C GLU A 497 23.41 17.44 -17.18
N PRO A 498 23.44 17.49 -15.83
CA PRO A 498 24.66 17.30 -15.05
C PRO A 498 25.29 15.93 -15.27
N PRO A 499 26.62 15.74 -15.11
CA PRO A 499 27.23 14.42 -15.21
C PRO A 499 26.77 13.50 -14.05
N TYR A 500 27.06 12.21 -14.17
CA TYR A 500 26.96 11.32 -13.00
C TYR A 500 28.11 11.60 -12.04
N GLY A 501 27.85 11.41 -10.75
CA GLY A 501 28.87 11.28 -9.72
C GLY A 501 29.62 9.95 -9.84
N GLN A 502 30.36 9.61 -8.77
CA GLN A 502 31.03 8.32 -8.68
C GLN A 502 29.99 7.20 -8.55
N ALA A 503 30.05 6.21 -9.45
CA ALA A 503 29.11 5.09 -9.44
C ALA A 503 29.11 4.36 -8.08
N PRO A 504 27.93 4.04 -7.52
CA PRO A 504 27.82 3.34 -6.25
C PRO A 504 28.31 1.89 -6.39
N GLN A 505 28.87 1.36 -5.31
CA GLN A 505 29.07 -0.09 -5.19
C GLN A 505 27.89 -0.68 -4.43
N VAL A 506 27.12 -1.55 -5.08
CA VAL A 506 26.04 -2.27 -4.43
C VAL A 506 26.64 -3.27 -3.44
N LYS A 507 26.41 -3.04 -2.15
CA LYS A 507 26.80 -3.99 -1.11
C LYS A 507 25.65 -4.97 -0.90
N VAL A 508 25.83 -6.19 -1.39
CA VAL A 508 24.89 -7.28 -1.09
C VAL A 508 24.94 -7.56 0.42
N PRO A 509 23.80 -7.64 1.13
CA PRO A 509 23.78 -7.98 2.54
C PRO A 509 24.45 -9.33 2.81
N ASP A 510 25.15 -9.43 3.94
CA ASP A 510 25.74 -10.69 4.39
C ASP A 510 24.61 -11.64 4.84
N VAL A 511 24.30 -12.63 3.98
CA VAL A 511 23.32 -13.66 4.27
C VAL A 511 23.98 -14.79 5.05
N TRP A 512 23.39 -15.17 6.18
CA TRP A 512 23.71 -16.41 6.86
C TRP A 512 22.62 -17.45 6.63
N GLU A 513 23.02 -18.70 6.52
CA GLU A 513 22.14 -19.86 6.37
C GLU A 513 22.43 -20.87 7.49
N GLN A 514 21.39 -21.50 8.01
CA GLN A 514 21.50 -22.62 8.94
C GLN A 514 20.39 -23.62 8.68
N LYS A 515 20.65 -24.90 8.94
CA LYS A 515 19.62 -25.94 8.99
C LYS A 515 19.51 -26.48 10.41
N LEU A 516 18.29 -26.50 10.94
CA LEU A 516 18.00 -27.12 12.23
C LEU A 516 17.89 -28.64 12.10
N ALA A 517 18.05 -29.37 13.20
CA ALA A 517 18.01 -30.83 13.27
C ALA A 517 16.65 -31.41 12.85
N ASN A 518 15.56 -30.66 13.01
CA ASN A 518 14.23 -31.05 12.53
C ASN A 518 13.99 -30.76 11.04
N GLY A 519 14.99 -30.26 10.33
CA GLY A 519 14.93 -30.01 8.88
C GLY A 519 14.55 -28.60 8.48
N LEU A 520 14.10 -27.74 9.41
CA LEU A 520 13.77 -26.33 9.12
C LEU A 520 14.99 -25.58 8.62
N ALA A 521 14.89 -24.97 7.44
CA ALA A 521 15.92 -24.10 6.87
C ALA A 521 15.76 -22.67 7.40
N LEU A 522 16.86 -22.04 7.76
CA LEU A 522 16.93 -20.68 8.29
C LEU A 522 17.81 -19.82 7.40
N TYR A 523 17.32 -18.63 7.07
CA TYR A 523 18.07 -17.61 6.35
C TYR A 523 17.90 -16.27 7.06
N GLY A 524 18.97 -15.49 7.20
CA GLY A 524 18.82 -14.18 7.80
C GLY A 524 19.85 -13.14 7.42
N VAL A 525 19.50 -11.90 7.72
CA VAL A 525 20.32 -10.69 7.55
C VAL A 525 20.22 -9.86 8.82
N GLU A 526 21.35 -9.52 9.42
CA GLU A 526 21.40 -8.59 10.55
C GLU A 526 21.29 -7.14 10.03
N SER A 527 20.45 -6.31 10.64
CA SER A 527 20.14 -4.94 10.20
C SER A 527 19.83 -4.03 11.38
N GLN A 528 20.69 -3.05 11.66
CA GLN A 528 20.61 -2.16 12.84
C GLN A 528 19.99 -0.77 12.53
N GLU A 529 19.25 -0.67 11.43
CA GLU A 529 18.67 0.58 10.92
C GLU A 529 17.60 1.18 11.86
N VAL A 530 16.76 0.30 12.41
CA VAL A 530 15.71 0.61 13.39
C VAL A 530 15.65 -0.55 14.40
N PRO A 531 15.20 -0.31 15.64
CA PRO A 531 15.18 -1.34 16.69
C PRO A 531 14.01 -2.33 16.52
N LEU A 532 13.94 -2.95 15.33
CA LEU A 532 12.89 -3.88 14.92
C LEU A 532 13.47 -5.21 14.43
N VAL A 533 12.68 -6.27 14.60
CA VAL A 533 12.91 -7.58 14.01
C VAL A 533 11.67 -8.03 13.26
N GLN A 534 11.86 -8.47 12.01
CA GLN A 534 10.83 -9.05 11.16
C GLN A 534 11.21 -10.46 10.75
N PHE A 535 10.26 -11.38 10.78
CA PHE A 535 10.49 -12.74 10.31
C PHE A 535 9.27 -13.35 9.63
N ASN A 536 9.53 -14.22 8.66
CA ASN A 536 8.54 -15.02 7.95
C ASN A 536 8.86 -16.50 8.13
N LEU A 537 7.91 -17.30 8.61
CA LEU A 537 7.94 -18.76 8.52
C LEU A 537 7.00 -19.17 7.37
N ILE A 538 7.58 -19.63 6.28
CA ILE A 538 6.89 -20.00 5.04
C ILE A 538 6.80 -21.53 4.99
N MET A 539 5.59 -22.06 4.89
CA MET A 539 5.26 -23.48 4.76
C MET A 539 4.68 -23.73 3.37
N GLU A 540 5.33 -24.54 2.55
CA GLU A 540 4.91 -24.77 1.16
C GLU A 540 3.59 -25.56 1.05
N GLY A 541 2.97 -25.47 -0.13
CA GLY A 541 1.77 -26.19 -0.54
C GLY A 541 0.45 -25.40 -0.50
N GLY A 542 0.25 -24.49 0.45
CA GLY A 542 -0.90 -23.55 0.47
C GLY A 542 -2.24 -24.16 0.01
N ALA A 543 -2.94 -23.44 -0.88
CA ALA A 543 -4.17 -23.93 -1.51
C ALA A 543 -3.98 -25.10 -2.50
N LEU A 544 -2.76 -25.40 -2.98
CA LEU A 544 -2.52 -26.56 -3.86
C LEU A 544 -2.85 -27.88 -3.15
N LEU A 545 -2.73 -27.93 -1.83
CA LEU A 545 -2.99 -29.12 -1.01
C LEU A 545 -4.47 -29.31 -0.66
N GLU A 546 -5.36 -28.43 -1.13
CA GLU A 546 -6.79 -28.50 -0.84
C GLU A 546 -7.53 -29.54 -1.70
N ALA A 547 -8.47 -30.25 -1.08
CA ALA A 547 -9.48 -31.01 -1.82
C ALA A 547 -10.38 -30.05 -2.63
N ALA A 548 -10.81 -30.48 -3.82
CA ALA A 548 -11.53 -29.64 -4.77
C ALA A 548 -12.88 -29.12 -4.23
N ASP A 549 -13.59 -29.96 -3.48
CA ASP A 549 -14.86 -29.65 -2.82
C ASP A 549 -14.69 -28.91 -1.48
N LYS A 550 -13.45 -28.56 -1.12
CA LYS A 550 -13.06 -27.90 0.14
C LYS A 550 -12.12 -26.72 -0.11
N ALA A 551 -12.27 -26.05 -1.25
CA ALA A 551 -11.47 -24.86 -1.57
C ALA A 551 -11.64 -23.77 -0.50
N GLY A 552 -10.54 -23.15 -0.05
CA GLY A 552 -10.51 -22.19 1.05
C GLY A 552 -10.13 -22.79 2.42
N THR A 553 -9.85 -24.10 2.49
CA THR A 553 -9.39 -24.78 3.71
C THR A 553 -8.09 -24.19 4.26
N ALA A 554 -7.09 -23.91 3.41
CA ALA A 554 -5.82 -23.33 3.82
C ALA A 554 -6.01 -21.90 4.35
N ASN A 555 -6.89 -21.11 3.70
CA ASN A 555 -7.24 -19.78 4.14
C ASN A 555 -7.95 -19.78 5.51
N LEU A 556 -8.93 -20.66 5.71
CA LEU A 556 -9.62 -20.81 6.98
C LEU A 556 -8.68 -21.30 8.08
N LEU A 557 -7.79 -22.26 7.78
CA LEU A 557 -6.78 -22.71 8.74
C LEU A 557 -5.86 -21.56 9.14
N ALA A 558 -5.27 -20.84 8.19
CA ALA A 558 -4.40 -19.70 8.45
C ALA A 558 -5.07 -18.66 9.36
N GLN A 559 -6.32 -18.30 9.07
CA GLN A 559 -7.07 -17.36 9.91
C GLN A 559 -7.46 -17.95 11.27
N LEU A 560 -7.74 -19.25 11.37
CA LEU A 560 -8.07 -19.92 12.63
C LEU A 560 -6.85 -20.01 13.57
N LEU A 561 -5.64 -20.19 13.04
CA LEU A 561 -4.40 -20.21 13.84
C LEU A 561 -4.15 -18.88 14.57
N THR A 562 -4.82 -17.80 14.15
CA THR A 562 -4.80 -16.51 14.88
C THR A 562 -5.94 -16.36 15.89
N LYS A 563 -6.81 -17.37 16.07
CA LYS A 563 -7.98 -17.36 16.98
C LYS A 563 -7.70 -18.11 18.27
N GLY A 564 -6.58 -17.78 18.89
CA GLY A 564 -6.15 -18.35 20.17
C GLY A 564 -5.33 -19.63 20.03
N THR A 565 -4.90 -20.12 21.18
CA THR A 565 -4.06 -21.31 21.33
C THR A 565 -4.68 -22.26 22.35
N ALA A 566 -4.09 -23.44 22.57
CA ALA A 566 -4.50 -24.35 23.62
C ALA A 566 -4.44 -23.70 25.02
N ASN A 567 -3.57 -22.70 25.22
CA ASN A 567 -3.36 -22.03 26.50
C ASN A 567 -4.00 -20.64 26.58
N ARG A 568 -4.46 -20.08 25.46
CA ARG A 568 -5.00 -18.72 25.39
C ARG A 568 -6.27 -18.67 24.57
N THR A 569 -7.28 -18.03 25.11
CA THR A 569 -8.42 -17.57 24.31
C THR A 569 -7.96 -16.60 23.20
N PRO A 570 -8.79 -16.37 22.17
CA PRO A 570 -8.49 -15.36 21.14
C PRO A 570 -8.10 -13.99 21.73
N ALA A 571 -8.87 -13.52 22.72
CA ALA A 571 -8.63 -12.25 23.40
C ALA A 571 -7.31 -12.21 24.18
N GLU A 572 -6.99 -13.28 24.92
CA GLU A 572 -5.72 -13.37 25.65
C GLU A 572 -4.51 -13.43 24.72
N LEU A 573 -4.61 -14.15 23.60
CA LEU A 573 -3.53 -14.21 22.60
C LEU A 573 -3.31 -12.84 21.96
N GLU A 574 -4.38 -12.20 21.48
CA GLU A 574 -4.29 -10.88 20.86
C GLU A 574 -3.72 -9.85 21.83
N THR A 575 -4.20 -9.84 23.07
CA THR A 575 -3.65 -8.96 24.12
C THR A 575 -2.17 -9.22 24.35
N ALA A 576 -1.74 -10.48 24.43
CA ALA A 576 -0.33 -10.82 24.64
C ALA A 576 0.56 -10.36 23.50
N ILE A 577 0.10 -10.46 22.24
CA ILE A 577 0.83 -9.98 21.05
C ILE A 577 0.94 -8.45 21.09
N GLN A 578 -0.18 -7.76 21.29
CA GLN A 578 -0.23 -6.30 21.22
C GLN A 578 0.51 -5.64 22.39
N GLN A 579 0.57 -6.27 23.58
CA GLN A 579 1.37 -5.79 24.71
C GLN A 579 2.86 -5.70 24.40
N LEU A 580 3.33 -6.49 23.43
CA LEU A 580 4.71 -6.45 22.95
C LEU A 580 4.92 -5.39 21.85
N GLY A 581 3.89 -4.63 21.49
CA GLY A 581 3.89 -3.80 20.28
C GLY A 581 4.11 -4.63 19.02
N ALA A 582 3.80 -5.92 19.05
CA ALA A 582 4.07 -6.83 17.95
C ALA A 582 2.83 -7.00 17.06
N SER A 583 3.05 -7.42 15.82
CA SER A 583 2.04 -8.02 14.96
C SER A 583 2.48 -9.43 14.59
N ILE A 584 1.57 -10.39 14.66
CA ILE A 584 1.77 -11.76 14.16
C ILE A 584 0.56 -12.11 13.31
N ASP A 585 0.78 -12.33 12.02
CA ASP A 585 -0.25 -12.63 11.04
C ASP A 585 0.05 -13.99 10.39
N ILE A 586 -1.00 -14.75 10.09
CA ILE A 586 -0.88 -16.00 9.33
C ILE A 586 -1.81 -15.89 8.13
N SER A 587 -1.25 -16.01 6.94
CA SER A 587 -1.98 -15.94 5.67
C SER A 587 -1.68 -17.14 4.80
N ALA A 588 -2.66 -17.58 4.02
CA ALA A 588 -2.47 -18.57 2.98
C ALA A 588 -2.60 -17.91 1.61
N ASP A 589 -1.72 -18.29 0.70
CA ASP A 589 -1.88 -18.06 -0.73
C ASP A 589 -2.03 -19.40 -1.48
N ARG A 590 -1.84 -19.39 -2.80
CA ARG A 590 -1.98 -20.61 -3.59
C ARG A 590 -0.95 -21.67 -3.21
N GLU A 591 0.26 -21.26 -2.85
CA GLU A 591 1.43 -22.13 -2.78
C GLU A 591 2.06 -22.17 -1.40
N SER A 592 1.65 -21.30 -0.48
CA SER A 592 2.20 -21.28 0.87
C SER A 592 1.18 -20.90 1.93
N ILE A 593 1.47 -21.32 3.17
CA ILE A 593 0.97 -20.69 4.38
C ILE A 593 2.16 -19.98 5.02
N THR A 594 2.03 -18.67 5.23
CA THR A 594 3.11 -17.84 5.79
C THR A 594 2.67 -17.24 7.12
N LEU A 595 3.42 -17.51 8.18
CA LEU A 595 3.39 -16.76 9.43
C LEU A 595 4.39 -15.61 9.34
N SER A 596 3.92 -14.38 9.46
CA SER A 596 4.75 -13.16 9.44
C SER A 596 4.68 -12.48 10.80
N ALA A 597 5.80 -11.96 11.27
CA ALA A 597 5.84 -11.18 12.50
C ALA A 597 6.71 -9.92 12.36
N ASN A 598 6.31 -8.86 13.06
CA ASN A 598 7.07 -7.63 13.22
C ASN A 598 7.00 -7.17 14.69
N THR A 599 8.14 -6.84 15.28
CA THR A 599 8.22 -6.49 16.70
C THR A 599 9.46 -5.65 17.01
N LEU A 600 9.46 -4.99 18.16
CA LEU A 600 10.62 -4.31 18.71
C LEU A 600 11.70 -5.33 19.10
N THR A 601 12.97 -5.01 18.88
CA THR A 601 14.11 -5.90 19.19
C THR A 601 14.03 -6.48 20.61
N ARG A 602 13.73 -5.63 21.60
CA ARG A 602 13.61 -6.01 23.01
C ARG A 602 12.51 -7.05 23.29
N ASN A 603 11.55 -7.20 22.39
CA ASN A 603 10.40 -8.09 22.51
C ASN A 603 10.49 -9.31 21.57
N TYR A 604 11.58 -9.47 20.80
CA TYR A 604 11.72 -10.54 19.82
C TYR A 604 11.42 -11.94 20.38
N GLN A 605 12.07 -12.33 21.48
CA GLN A 605 11.91 -13.68 22.03
C GLN A 605 10.46 -13.94 22.45
N ALA A 606 9.81 -12.98 23.11
CA ALA A 606 8.42 -13.12 23.56
C ALA A 606 7.45 -13.22 22.36
N THR A 607 7.70 -12.46 21.29
CA THR A 607 6.93 -12.54 20.04
C THR A 607 7.12 -13.88 19.36
N LEU A 608 8.35 -14.40 19.31
CA LEU A 608 8.65 -15.72 18.75
C LEU A 608 7.96 -16.83 19.54
N ASP A 609 7.96 -16.76 20.87
CA ASP A 609 7.30 -17.75 21.73
C ASP A 609 5.79 -17.82 21.43
N LEU A 610 5.14 -16.66 21.23
CA LEU A 610 3.74 -16.59 20.82
C LEU A 610 3.52 -17.16 19.41
N ALA A 611 4.39 -16.85 18.44
CA ALA A 611 4.32 -17.40 17.09
C ALA A 611 4.44 -18.95 17.09
N ILE A 612 5.36 -19.49 17.89
CA ILE A 612 5.54 -20.94 18.06
C ILE A 612 4.30 -21.55 18.72
N GLU A 613 3.71 -20.89 19.71
CA GLU A 613 2.49 -21.35 20.36
C GLU A 613 1.29 -21.39 19.41
N MET A 614 1.11 -20.35 18.59
CA MET A 614 0.08 -20.31 17.53
C MET A 614 0.24 -21.47 16.54
N LEU A 615 1.49 -21.77 16.16
CA LEU A 615 1.79 -22.85 15.21
C LEU A 615 1.58 -24.24 15.81
N LEU A 616 2.09 -24.50 17.02
CA LEU A 616 2.18 -25.85 17.59
C LEU A 616 1.03 -26.20 18.54
N GLN A 617 0.30 -25.21 19.03
CA GLN A 617 -0.77 -25.41 20.00
C GLN A 617 -2.03 -24.67 19.57
N PRO A 618 -2.56 -24.92 18.36
CA PRO A 618 -3.74 -24.23 17.88
C PRO A 618 -4.98 -24.51 18.73
N ARG A 619 -5.86 -23.51 18.85
CA ARG A 619 -7.17 -23.67 19.48
C ARG A 619 -8.20 -24.14 18.47
N TRP A 620 -8.69 -25.37 18.62
CA TRP A 620 -9.78 -25.91 17.80
C TRP A 620 -11.16 -25.52 18.35
N ASP A 621 -11.51 -24.24 18.26
CA ASP A 621 -12.76 -23.69 18.79
C ASP A 621 -13.86 -23.64 17.72
N ALA A 622 -15.00 -24.29 18.00
CA ALA A 622 -16.11 -24.39 17.05
C ALA A 622 -16.84 -23.05 16.85
N ASN A 623 -16.91 -22.20 17.87
CA ASN A 623 -17.57 -20.90 17.76
C ASN A 623 -16.73 -19.96 16.89
N GLU A 624 -15.42 -19.90 17.15
CA GLU A 624 -14.49 -19.12 16.32
C GLU A 624 -14.48 -19.60 14.87
N PHE A 625 -14.52 -20.92 14.64
CA PHE A 625 -14.64 -21.49 13.30
C PHE A 625 -15.92 -21.00 12.59
N ASN A 626 -17.08 -21.06 13.24
CA ASN A 626 -18.34 -20.63 12.64
C ASN A 626 -18.35 -19.12 12.31
N LEU A 627 -17.85 -18.28 13.23
CA LEU A 627 -17.70 -16.83 12.98
C LEU A 627 -16.74 -16.56 11.83
N LEU A 628 -15.65 -17.33 11.75
CA LEU A 628 -14.69 -17.21 10.68
C LEU A 628 -15.29 -17.58 9.31
N VAL A 629 -16.06 -18.67 9.22
CA VAL A 629 -16.77 -19.05 7.99
C VAL A 629 -17.72 -17.92 7.54
N GLN A 630 -18.51 -17.34 8.44
CA GLN A 630 -19.40 -16.21 8.12
C GLN A 630 -18.64 -14.97 7.64
N ARG A 631 -17.50 -14.67 8.27
CA ARG A 631 -16.59 -13.59 7.85
C ARG A 631 -16.07 -13.82 6.43
N VAL A 632 -15.59 -15.02 6.13
CA VAL A 632 -15.03 -15.35 4.81
C VAL A 632 -16.12 -15.36 3.74
N GLN A 633 -17.33 -15.83 4.04
CA GLN A 633 -18.49 -15.70 3.13
C GLN A 633 -18.81 -14.24 2.82
N SER A 634 -18.72 -13.36 3.83
CA SER A 634 -18.93 -11.93 3.64
C SER A 634 -17.83 -11.28 2.81
N GLN A 635 -16.58 -11.73 2.95
CA GLN A 635 -15.47 -11.31 2.10
C GLN A 635 -15.66 -11.77 0.65
N TYR A 636 -16.12 -13.00 0.44
CA TYR A 636 -16.44 -13.53 -0.89
C TYR A 636 -17.54 -12.70 -1.57
N ARG A 637 -18.64 -12.37 -0.87
CA ARG A 637 -19.68 -11.49 -1.40
C ARG A 637 -19.16 -10.10 -1.77
N GLN A 638 -18.22 -9.55 -1.01
CA GLN A 638 -17.56 -8.29 -1.36
C GLN A 638 -16.71 -8.42 -2.64
N GLN A 639 -16.02 -9.54 -2.85
CA GLN A 639 -15.31 -9.80 -4.12
C GLN A 639 -16.28 -9.81 -5.31
N GLN A 640 -17.50 -10.32 -5.14
CA GLN A 640 -18.54 -10.34 -6.18
C GLN A 640 -19.14 -8.96 -6.49
N GLY A 641 -18.91 -7.95 -5.66
CA GLY A 641 -19.26 -6.55 -5.93
C GLY A 641 -18.12 -5.74 -6.54
N ASN A 642 -16.91 -6.28 -6.61
CA ASN A 642 -15.70 -5.56 -7.03
C ASN A 642 -15.22 -6.03 -8.41
N PRO A 643 -15.34 -5.21 -9.48
CA PRO A 643 -14.94 -5.60 -10.82
C PRO A 643 -13.49 -6.09 -10.96
N ASN A 644 -12.55 -5.56 -10.17
CA ASN A 644 -11.15 -6.01 -10.18
C ASN A 644 -10.97 -7.41 -9.57
N SER A 645 -11.74 -7.74 -8.53
CA SER A 645 -11.73 -9.08 -7.92
C SER A 645 -12.38 -10.11 -8.83
N ILE A 646 -13.52 -9.75 -9.44
CA ILE A 646 -14.17 -10.55 -10.48
C ILE A 646 -13.20 -10.86 -11.63
N ALA A 647 -12.54 -9.83 -12.17
CA ALA A 647 -11.60 -10.00 -13.28
C ALA A 647 -10.41 -10.91 -12.91
N ALA A 648 -9.85 -10.76 -11.71
CA ALA A 648 -8.75 -11.61 -11.25
C ALA A 648 -9.18 -13.08 -11.12
N ASN A 649 -10.33 -13.35 -10.51
CA ASN A 649 -10.83 -14.71 -10.30
C ASN A 649 -11.23 -15.37 -11.63
N ALA A 650 -11.98 -14.67 -12.48
CA ALA A 650 -12.36 -15.18 -13.79
C ALA A 650 -11.14 -15.42 -14.70
N PHE A 651 -10.14 -14.55 -14.67
CA PHE A 651 -8.91 -14.77 -15.45
C PHE A 651 -8.14 -16.02 -14.99
N ASN A 652 -8.01 -16.23 -13.68
CA ASN A 652 -7.37 -17.45 -13.16
C ASN A 652 -8.13 -18.72 -13.59
N ALA A 653 -9.47 -18.69 -13.55
CA ALA A 653 -10.28 -19.82 -14.00
C ALA A 653 -10.09 -20.13 -15.50
N LEU A 654 -9.99 -19.10 -16.34
CA LEU A 654 -9.76 -19.26 -17.78
C LEU A 654 -8.34 -19.75 -18.10
N VAL A 655 -7.33 -19.23 -17.40
CA VAL A 655 -5.92 -19.55 -17.64
C VAL A 655 -5.57 -20.98 -17.22
N TYR A 656 -6.00 -21.39 -16.03
CA TYR A 656 -5.61 -22.68 -15.47
C TYR A 656 -6.62 -23.81 -15.79
N GLY A 657 -7.84 -23.45 -16.16
CA GLY A 657 -8.95 -24.40 -16.35
C GLY A 657 -9.62 -24.78 -15.03
N ALA A 658 -10.93 -25.03 -15.07
CA ALA A 658 -11.77 -25.16 -13.87
C ALA A 658 -11.33 -26.25 -12.87
N ASP A 659 -10.71 -27.33 -13.34
CA ASP A 659 -10.29 -28.45 -12.49
C ASP A 659 -8.96 -28.19 -11.75
N HIS A 660 -8.16 -27.21 -12.21
CA HIS A 660 -6.84 -26.94 -11.66
C HIS A 660 -6.95 -26.22 -10.30
N PRO A 661 -6.19 -26.63 -9.26
CA PRO A 661 -6.19 -25.94 -7.96
C PRO A 661 -6.01 -24.41 -8.02
N ARG A 662 -5.16 -23.89 -8.92
CA ARG A 662 -4.90 -22.45 -9.07
C ARG A 662 -6.06 -21.66 -9.68
N ALA A 663 -7.01 -22.34 -10.34
CA ALA A 663 -8.23 -21.72 -10.87
C ALA A 663 -9.26 -21.39 -9.79
N ARG A 664 -9.21 -22.09 -8.64
CA ARG A 664 -10.19 -21.94 -7.55
C ARG A 664 -10.02 -20.59 -6.85
N ASN A 665 -11.10 -20.10 -6.24
CA ASN A 665 -11.02 -18.92 -5.40
C ASN A 665 -10.21 -19.27 -4.14
N LEU A 666 -9.19 -18.45 -3.83
CA LEU A 666 -8.28 -18.67 -2.69
C LEU A 666 -9.02 -18.71 -1.34
N ILE A 667 -10.12 -17.98 -1.21
CA ILE A 667 -10.92 -17.95 0.02
C ILE A 667 -12.15 -18.87 -0.04
N GLY A 668 -12.25 -19.71 -1.07
CA GLY A 668 -13.44 -20.52 -1.33
C GLY A 668 -14.60 -19.73 -1.92
N ASP A 669 -15.72 -20.42 -2.10
CA ASP A 669 -17.02 -19.90 -2.49
C ASP A 669 -18.11 -20.37 -1.50
N GLU A 670 -19.35 -19.93 -1.67
CA GLU A 670 -20.43 -20.32 -0.74
C GLU A 670 -20.61 -21.85 -0.63
N THR A 671 -20.37 -22.60 -1.71
CA THR A 671 -20.55 -24.07 -1.70
C THR A 671 -19.46 -24.73 -0.86
N THR A 672 -18.21 -24.43 -1.16
CA THR A 672 -17.03 -25.00 -0.51
C THR A 672 -16.90 -24.55 0.94
N LEU A 673 -17.17 -23.27 1.23
CA LEU A 673 -17.17 -22.74 2.60
C LEU A 673 -18.22 -23.40 3.50
N ASN A 674 -19.41 -23.71 2.95
CA ASN A 674 -20.43 -24.45 3.70
C ASN A 674 -20.10 -25.95 3.86
N ALA A 675 -19.25 -26.50 2.98
CA ALA A 675 -18.81 -27.88 3.06
C ALA A 675 -17.69 -28.08 4.07
N ILE A 676 -16.78 -27.11 4.24
CA ILE A 676 -15.62 -27.22 5.14
C ILE A 676 -16.07 -27.35 6.60
N THR A 677 -15.42 -28.27 7.33
CA THR A 677 -15.64 -28.51 8.75
C THR A 677 -14.36 -28.23 9.55
N LEU A 678 -14.50 -28.03 10.87
CA LEU A 678 -13.34 -27.90 11.76
C LEU A 678 -12.42 -29.14 11.72
N GLU A 679 -12.97 -30.32 11.47
CA GLU A 679 -12.18 -31.55 11.33
C GLU A 679 -11.37 -31.57 10.04
N ASP A 680 -11.87 -30.96 8.96
CA ASP A 680 -11.10 -30.78 7.72
C ASP A 680 -9.88 -29.88 7.95
N LEU A 681 -10.02 -28.82 8.77
CA LEU A 681 -8.89 -27.95 9.13
C LEU A 681 -7.83 -28.69 9.96
N LYS A 682 -8.25 -29.53 10.90
CA LYS A 682 -7.33 -30.40 11.68
C LYS A 682 -6.63 -31.41 10.78
N ALA A 683 -7.37 -32.07 9.89
CA ALA A 683 -6.80 -33.03 8.96
C ALA A 683 -5.77 -32.36 8.05
N PHE A 684 -6.07 -31.16 7.54
CA PHE A 684 -5.13 -30.37 6.75
C PHE A 684 -3.88 -30.00 7.56
N TYR A 685 -4.05 -29.49 8.78
CA TYR A 685 -2.95 -29.18 9.70
C TYR A 685 -2.03 -30.39 9.94
N GLU A 686 -2.63 -31.51 10.32
CA GLU A 686 -1.92 -32.76 10.63
C GLU A 686 -1.26 -33.41 9.41
N ALA A 687 -1.78 -33.19 8.19
CA ALA A 687 -1.16 -33.73 6.99
C ALA A 687 -0.08 -32.81 6.39
N HIS A 688 -0.22 -31.49 6.51
CA HIS A 688 0.53 -30.57 5.65
C HIS A 688 1.47 -29.59 6.36
N LEU A 689 1.24 -29.25 7.63
CA LEU A 689 2.17 -28.35 8.35
C LEU A 689 3.38 -29.11 8.88
N SER A 690 4.55 -28.92 8.24
CA SER A 690 5.78 -29.67 8.55
C SER A 690 7.04 -28.82 8.37
N PRO A 691 8.06 -28.95 9.25
CA PRO A 691 9.34 -28.27 9.06
C PRO A 691 10.09 -28.74 7.80
N SER A 692 9.76 -29.92 7.26
CA SER A 692 10.41 -30.52 6.08
C SER A 692 10.19 -29.75 4.78
N ILE A 693 9.10 -28.98 4.70
CA ILE A 693 8.73 -28.14 3.57
C ILE A 693 8.69 -26.66 3.96
N SER A 694 9.40 -26.31 5.04
CA SER A 694 9.34 -24.97 5.63
C SER A 694 10.70 -24.28 5.64
N ARG A 695 10.65 -22.95 5.58
CA ARG A 695 11.80 -22.08 5.77
C ARG A 695 11.43 -20.88 6.64
N MET A 696 12.38 -20.43 7.46
CA MET A 696 12.27 -19.20 8.23
C MET A 696 13.25 -18.16 7.70
N LEU A 697 12.72 -16.98 7.38
CA LEU A 697 13.47 -15.81 6.92
C LEU A 697 13.43 -14.77 8.02
N ILE A 698 14.57 -14.19 8.40
CA ILE A 698 14.63 -13.20 9.48
C ILE A 698 15.53 -12.02 9.12
N VAL A 699 15.05 -10.82 9.41
CA VAL A 699 15.80 -9.57 9.21
C VAL A 699 15.57 -8.66 10.41
N GLY A 700 16.63 -8.08 10.95
CA GLY A 700 16.51 -7.06 12.00
C GLY A 700 17.73 -6.93 12.87
N ASP A 701 17.60 -6.14 13.92
CA ASP A 701 18.62 -5.89 14.93
C ASP A 701 18.71 -7.08 15.89
N ILE A 702 19.20 -8.22 15.36
CA ILE A 702 19.37 -9.46 16.13
C ILE A 702 20.50 -10.32 15.55
N ALA A 703 21.40 -10.77 16.43
CA ALA A 703 22.53 -11.60 16.03
C ALA A 703 22.11 -13.02 15.65
N GLN A 704 22.77 -13.61 14.65
CA GLN A 704 22.54 -15.00 14.21
C GLN A 704 22.53 -16.01 15.37
N SER A 705 23.48 -15.90 16.31
CA SER A 705 23.58 -16.82 17.44
C SER A 705 22.37 -16.76 18.37
N GLU A 706 21.75 -15.58 18.50
CA GLU A 706 20.55 -15.39 19.32
C GLU A 706 19.33 -16.01 18.64
N VAL A 707 19.18 -15.84 17.32
CA VAL A 707 18.13 -16.51 16.53
C VAL A 707 18.25 -18.03 16.61
N ILE A 708 19.45 -18.59 16.45
CA ILE A 708 19.64 -20.06 16.52
C ILE A 708 19.32 -20.56 17.94
N ALA A 709 19.69 -19.81 18.97
CA ALA A 709 19.42 -20.18 20.36
C ALA A 709 17.91 -20.13 20.68
N SER A 710 17.19 -19.12 20.17
CA SER A 710 15.75 -18.93 20.41
C SER A 710 14.90 -20.05 19.79
N LEU A 711 15.34 -20.63 18.67
CA LEU A 711 14.60 -21.65 17.91
C LEU A 711 14.74 -23.09 18.43
N ARG A 712 15.55 -23.34 19.48
CA ARG A 712 15.72 -24.70 20.06
C ARG A 712 14.40 -25.32 20.51
N GLY A 713 13.48 -24.50 21.01
CA GLY A 713 12.14 -24.94 21.40
C GLY A 713 11.37 -25.52 20.21
N LEU A 714 11.28 -24.75 19.12
CA LEU A 714 10.64 -25.15 17.87
C LEU A 714 11.31 -26.40 17.25
N GLU A 715 12.65 -26.41 17.23
CA GLU A 715 13.44 -27.55 16.74
C GLU A 715 13.09 -28.86 17.43
N SER A 716 12.93 -28.84 18.76
CA SER A 716 12.64 -30.03 19.55
C SER A 716 11.17 -30.48 19.50
N GLN A 717 10.24 -29.54 19.28
CA GLN A 717 8.80 -29.79 19.40
C GLN A 717 8.11 -30.02 18.06
N TRP A 718 8.63 -29.46 16.96
CA TRP A 718 8.04 -29.61 15.63
C TRP A 718 8.77 -30.67 14.83
N SER A 719 8.20 -31.87 14.79
CA SER A 719 8.79 -33.03 14.11
C SER A 719 8.54 -32.99 12.61
N ALA A 720 9.56 -33.34 11.81
CA ALA A 720 9.42 -33.50 10.38
C ALA A 720 8.48 -34.65 10.02
N LYS A 721 7.61 -34.41 9.03
CA LYS A 721 6.80 -35.41 8.35
C LYS A 721 6.93 -35.25 6.84
N GLU A 722 6.66 -36.30 6.08
CA GLU A 722 6.63 -36.23 4.63
C GLU A 722 5.35 -35.52 4.17
N VAL A 723 5.49 -34.54 3.28
CA VAL A 723 4.37 -33.83 2.66
C VAL A 723 4.55 -33.90 1.16
N ASN A 724 3.57 -34.46 0.47
CA ASN A 724 3.59 -34.58 -0.99
C ASN A 724 2.96 -33.34 -1.61
N LEU A 725 3.78 -32.48 -2.18
CA LEU A 725 3.30 -31.37 -3.01
C LEU A 725 2.76 -31.94 -4.33
N PRO A 726 1.61 -31.46 -4.83
CA PRO A 726 1.07 -31.92 -6.10
C PRO A 726 2.08 -31.69 -7.22
N GLU A 727 2.22 -32.66 -8.12
CA GLU A 727 2.98 -32.44 -9.35
C GLU A 727 2.37 -31.29 -10.14
N GLU A 728 3.23 -30.48 -10.73
CA GLU A 728 2.79 -29.35 -11.52
C GLU A 728 2.08 -29.83 -12.79
N VAL A 729 0.84 -29.39 -12.97
CA VAL A 729 0.12 -29.54 -14.23
C VAL A 729 0.29 -28.25 -15.01
N LEU A 730 1.02 -28.33 -16.12
CA LEU A 730 1.18 -27.20 -17.03
C LEU A 730 -0.17 -26.87 -17.68
N PRO A 731 -0.75 -25.68 -17.45
CA PRO A 731 -1.93 -25.28 -18.19
C PRO A 731 -1.60 -25.13 -19.68
N GLU A 732 -2.46 -25.66 -20.55
CA GLU A 732 -2.27 -25.52 -21.99
C GLU A 732 -2.46 -24.05 -22.39
N ALA A 733 -1.45 -23.50 -23.08
CA ALA A 733 -1.59 -22.16 -23.66
C ALA A 733 -2.71 -22.15 -24.73
N PRO A 734 -3.51 -21.06 -24.82
CA PRO A 734 -4.50 -20.92 -25.88
C PRO A 734 -3.85 -21.05 -27.26
N LYS A 735 -4.42 -21.89 -28.14
CA LYS A 735 -3.95 -22.05 -29.54
C LYS A 735 -4.42 -20.93 -30.47
N GLN A 736 -5.41 -20.17 -30.02
CA GLN A 736 -5.96 -19.01 -30.71
C GLN A 736 -6.43 -17.99 -29.66
N GLY A 737 -6.41 -16.72 -30.03
CA GLY A 737 -6.97 -15.65 -29.22
C GLY A 737 -8.48 -15.86 -29.05
N GLN A 738 -9.00 -15.61 -27.85
CA GLN A 738 -10.43 -15.72 -27.56
C GLN A 738 -10.87 -14.59 -26.62
N VAL A 739 -11.97 -13.92 -26.98
CA VAL A 739 -12.61 -12.93 -26.12
C VAL A 739 -13.58 -13.60 -25.16
N TYR A 740 -13.40 -13.31 -23.88
CA TYR A 740 -14.33 -13.64 -22.80
C TYR A 740 -14.87 -12.35 -22.20
N PHE A 741 -16.14 -12.37 -21.82
CA PHE A 741 -16.81 -11.21 -21.27
C PHE A 741 -17.58 -11.58 -20.00
N TYR A 742 -17.42 -10.78 -18.96
CA TYR A 742 -18.19 -10.87 -17.72
C TYR A 742 -19.03 -9.59 -17.58
N ASP A 743 -20.35 -9.72 -17.57
CA ASP A 743 -21.27 -8.60 -17.46
C ASP A 743 -21.30 -8.04 -16.03
N VAL A 744 -21.01 -6.75 -15.91
CA VAL A 744 -21.26 -5.93 -14.73
C VAL A 744 -22.13 -4.75 -15.20
N PRO A 745 -23.46 -4.82 -15.01
CA PRO A 745 -24.37 -3.82 -15.53
C PRO A 745 -24.04 -2.41 -15.03
N ASN A 746 -24.04 -1.44 -15.96
CA ASN A 746 -23.75 -0.03 -15.71
C ASN A 746 -22.34 0.26 -15.17
N ALA A 747 -21.37 -0.65 -15.36
CA ALA A 747 -19.98 -0.39 -15.02
C ALA A 747 -19.46 0.88 -15.72
N LYS A 748 -18.81 1.76 -14.94
CA LYS A 748 -18.22 3.01 -15.46
C LYS A 748 -16.86 2.78 -16.12
N GLN A 749 -16.25 1.63 -15.83
CA GLN A 749 -15.05 1.15 -16.51
C GLN A 749 -15.15 -0.34 -16.82
N SER A 750 -14.55 -0.73 -17.94
CA SER A 750 -14.23 -2.11 -18.26
C SER A 750 -12.87 -2.47 -17.67
N VAL A 751 -12.82 -3.53 -16.85
CA VAL A 751 -11.57 -4.09 -16.33
C VAL A 751 -11.06 -5.13 -17.32
N LEU A 752 -9.84 -4.90 -17.82
CA LEU A 752 -9.16 -5.76 -18.77
C LEU A 752 -8.20 -6.71 -18.05
N ARG A 753 -8.21 -7.98 -18.48
CA ARG A 753 -7.19 -8.99 -18.17
C ARG A 753 -6.85 -9.75 -19.44
N ILE A 754 -5.65 -9.53 -19.96
CA ILE A 754 -5.19 -10.13 -21.22
C ILE A 754 -3.93 -10.93 -20.95
N GLY A 755 -3.84 -12.19 -21.37
CA GLY A 755 -2.63 -12.97 -21.12
C GLY A 755 -2.76 -14.46 -21.34
N ARG A 756 -1.75 -15.19 -20.86
CA ARG A 756 -1.59 -16.64 -21.04
C ARG A 756 -0.68 -17.24 -19.96
N PRO A 757 -0.69 -18.57 -19.78
CA PRO A 757 0.43 -19.25 -19.11
C PRO A 757 1.77 -18.91 -19.76
N ALA A 758 2.82 -18.75 -18.93
CA ALA A 758 4.14 -18.32 -19.40
C ALA A 758 5.31 -19.14 -18.81
N LEU A 759 5.82 -18.75 -17.64
CA LEU A 759 7.12 -19.20 -17.12
C LEU A 759 7.07 -19.46 -15.62
N ALA A 760 7.87 -20.43 -15.16
CA ALA A 760 8.25 -20.57 -13.76
C ALA A 760 9.40 -19.58 -13.45
N ALA A 761 9.50 -19.13 -12.20
CA ALA A 761 10.61 -18.27 -11.74
C ALA A 761 11.98 -18.95 -11.84
N THR A 762 12.02 -20.28 -11.95
CA THR A 762 13.22 -21.10 -12.13
C THR A 762 13.65 -21.25 -13.59
N ASP A 763 12.82 -20.87 -14.56
CA ASP A 763 13.16 -20.97 -15.98
C ASP A 763 14.28 -19.98 -16.36
N ASP A 764 15.20 -20.43 -17.23
CA ASP A 764 16.30 -19.60 -17.77
C ASP A 764 15.80 -18.33 -18.48
N ASP A 765 14.60 -18.41 -19.08
CA ASP A 765 13.98 -17.30 -19.80
C ASP A 765 13.24 -16.33 -18.85
N TYR A 766 12.98 -16.67 -17.58
CA TYR A 766 12.11 -15.89 -16.70
C TYR A 766 12.61 -14.46 -16.47
N TYR A 767 13.86 -14.33 -16.02
CA TYR A 767 14.44 -13.01 -15.79
C TYR A 767 14.66 -12.26 -17.13
N PRO A 768 15.23 -12.85 -18.19
CA PRO A 768 15.25 -12.22 -19.52
C PRO A 768 13.89 -11.74 -20.03
N ALA A 769 12.81 -12.50 -19.80
CA ALA A 769 11.45 -12.11 -20.16
C ALA A 769 10.93 -10.94 -19.31
N THR A 770 11.32 -10.90 -18.03
CA THR A 770 11.07 -9.75 -17.15
C THR A 770 11.81 -8.50 -17.64
N VAL A 771 13.05 -8.64 -18.11
CA VAL A 771 13.81 -7.56 -18.76
C VAL A 771 13.10 -7.10 -20.04
N MET A 772 12.69 -8.03 -20.90
CA MET A 772 11.91 -7.74 -22.12
C MET A 772 10.63 -6.98 -21.82
N ASN A 773 9.96 -7.31 -20.71
CA ASN A 773 8.69 -6.70 -20.34
C ASN A 773 8.80 -5.23 -19.91
N TYR A 774 10.00 -4.73 -19.61
CA TYR A 774 10.18 -3.38 -19.07
C TYR A 774 9.57 -2.30 -19.99
N ILE A 775 9.94 -2.27 -21.27
CA ILE A 775 9.41 -1.29 -22.23
C ILE A 775 8.00 -1.66 -22.73
N LEU A 776 7.55 -2.90 -22.56
CA LEU A 776 6.18 -3.28 -22.94
C LEU A 776 5.16 -2.67 -21.98
N GLY A 777 5.29 -2.97 -20.69
CA GLY A 777 4.34 -2.56 -19.65
C GLY A 777 4.82 -2.74 -18.22
N GLY A 778 6.06 -3.18 -18.01
CA GLY A 778 6.67 -3.35 -16.69
C GLY A 778 7.32 -2.07 -16.13
N GLY A 779 7.72 -1.14 -17.00
CA GLY A 779 8.45 0.08 -16.65
C GLY A 779 7.58 1.29 -16.33
N GLY A 780 6.26 1.11 -16.12
CA GLY A 780 5.34 2.20 -15.82
C GLY A 780 5.28 3.22 -16.96
N PHE A 781 5.61 4.48 -16.70
CA PHE A 781 5.63 5.56 -17.70
C PHE A 781 6.66 5.34 -18.81
N ALA A 782 7.72 4.56 -18.59
CA ALA A 782 8.68 4.24 -19.66
C ALA A 782 8.11 3.24 -20.70
N SER A 783 6.94 2.63 -20.43
CA SER A 783 6.42 1.54 -21.25
C SER A 783 5.47 1.99 -22.36
N GLN A 784 5.47 1.26 -23.48
CA GLN A 784 4.63 1.51 -24.65
C GLN A 784 3.13 1.43 -24.33
N LEU A 785 2.70 0.49 -23.48
CA LEU A 785 1.30 0.40 -23.05
C LEU A 785 0.84 1.69 -22.35
N THR A 786 1.64 2.21 -21.42
CA THR A 786 1.33 3.46 -20.71
C THR A 786 1.42 4.65 -21.65
N GLN A 787 2.46 4.74 -22.48
CA GLN A 787 2.64 5.82 -23.44
C GLN A 787 1.48 5.92 -24.43
N GLU A 788 0.93 4.80 -24.89
CA GLU A 788 -0.19 4.82 -25.84
C GLU A 788 -1.55 5.02 -25.15
N LEU A 789 -1.90 4.19 -24.16
CA LEU A 789 -3.26 4.19 -23.60
C LEU A 789 -3.49 5.28 -22.55
N ARG A 790 -2.47 5.63 -21.75
CA ARG A 790 -2.56 6.69 -20.74
C ARG A 790 -2.12 8.02 -21.35
N GLU A 791 -0.85 8.15 -21.73
CA GLU A 791 -0.28 9.43 -22.19
C GLU A 791 -0.77 9.85 -23.57
N GLY A 792 -1.04 8.89 -24.45
CA GLY A 792 -1.45 9.16 -25.83
C GLY A 792 -2.94 9.44 -25.95
N LYS A 793 -3.77 8.59 -25.32
CA LYS A 793 -5.22 8.55 -25.54
C LYS A 793 -6.06 8.93 -24.33
N GLY A 794 -5.50 8.95 -23.12
CA GLY A 794 -6.28 9.19 -21.90
C GLY A 794 -7.41 8.18 -21.66
N TYR A 795 -7.25 6.93 -22.12
CA TYR A 795 -8.28 5.88 -22.02
C TYR A 795 -8.31 5.20 -20.64
N THR A 796 -7.20 5.28 -19.91
CA THR A 796 -7.01 4.66 -18.61
C THR A 796 -6.23 5.57 -17.67
N TYR A 797 -6.42 5.36 -16.37
CA TYR A 797 -5.50 5.88 -15.36
C TYR A 797 -4.18 5.08 -15.33
N GLY A 798 -4.23 3.77 -15.63
CA GLY A 798 -3.04 2.93 -15.60
C GLY A 798 -3.23 1.60 -16.33
N ILE A 799 -2.16 1.18 -17.00
CA ILE A 799 -2.03 -0.13 -17.63
C ILE A 799 -0.65 -0.67 -17.32
N ARG A 800 -0.56 -1.98 -17.06
CA ARG A 800 0.70 -2.66 -16.77
C ARG A 800 0.68 -4.08 -17.29
N SER A 801 1.87 -4.60 -17.62
CA SER A 801 2.10 -6.00 -17.94
C SER A 801 3.13 -6.61 -16.99
N ARG A 802 3.01 -7.90 -16.69
CA ARG A 802 3.98 -8.61 -15.85
C ARG A 802 4.08 -10.09 -16.20
N PHE A 803 5.26 -10.64 -15.97
CA PHE A 803 5.44 -12.06 -15.75
C PHE A 803 5.24 -12.37 -14.27
N SER A 804 4.59 -13.48 -13.99
CA SER A 804 4.44 -14.08 -12.67
C SER A 804 4.84 -15.53 -12.78
N GLY A 805 5.46 -16.07 -11.74
CA GLY A 805 5.94 -17.44 -11.68
C GLY A 805 6.54 -17.71 -10.32
N SER A 806 6.57 -18.97 -9.93
CA SER A 806 7.20 -19.48 -8.72
C SER A 806 8.07 -20.67 -9.09
N GLU A 807 8.20 -21.70 -8.25
CA GLU A 807 8.71 -22.99 -8.74
C GLU A 807 7.82 -23.58 -9.84
N SER A 808 6.56 -23.12 -9.93
CA SER A 808 5.65 -23.44 -11.02
C SER A 808 5.44 -22.32 -12.02
N VAL A 809 5.00 -22.72 -13.21
CA VAL A 809 4.56 -21.86 -14.32
C VAL A 809 3.43 -20.95 -13.87
N GLY A 810 3.70 -19.64 -13.94
CA GLY A 810 2.71 -18.61 -13.76
C GLY A 810 2.20 -18.06 -15.09
N THR A 811 1.96 -16.75 -15.13
CA THR A 811 1.31 -16.09 -16.27
C THR A 811 2.11 -14.90 -16.77
N PHE A 812 2.02 -14.67 -18.08
CA PHE A 812 2.15 -13.33 -18.62
C PHE A 812 0.75 -12.70 -18.62
N SER A 813 0.61 -11.49 -18.08
CA SER A 813 -0.68 -10.81 -18.00
C SER A 813 -0.55 -9.30 -18.15
N ILE A 814 -1.56 -8.70 -18.76
CA ILE A 814 -1.80 -7.26 -18.91
C ILE A 814 -3.09 -6.93 -18.15
N SER A 815 -3.05 -5.85 -17.35
CA SER A 815 -4.18 -5.39 -16.55
C SER A 815 -4.40 -3.89 -16.70
N SER A 816 -5.66 -3.47 -16.88
CA SER A 816 -6.05 -2.06 -16.89
C SER A 816 -7.54 -1.90 -16.55
N GLY A 817 -7.93 -0.75 -16.02
CA GLY A 817 -9.32 -0.27 -16.05
C GLY A 817 -9.45 0.83 -17.10
N VAL A 818 -10.32 0.64 -18.10
CA VAL A 818 -10.52 1.60 -19.19
C VAL A 818 -11.95 2.13 -19.14
N ARG A 819 -12.17 3.38 -19.54
CA ARG A 819 -13.54 3.93 -19.61
C ARG A 819 -14.42 3.05 -20.51
N THR A 820 -15.66 2.77 -20.08
CA THR A 820 -16.52 1.76 -20.74
C THR A 820 -16.70 1.99 -22.23
N ASN A 821 -16.90 3.23 -22.69
CA ASN A 821 -17.11 3.54 -24.11
C ASN A 821 -15.87 3.33 -25.01
N VAL A 822 -14.66 3.18 -24.46
CA VAL A 822 -13.41 2.95 -25.22
C VAL A 822 -12.87 1.52 -25.02
N THR A 823 -13.72 0.58 -24.63
CA THR A 823 -13.32 -0.82 -24.34
C THR A 823 -12.69 -1.49 -25.57
N LEU A 824 -13.39 -1.46 -26.70
CA LEU A 824 -12.91 -2.06 -27.96
C LEU A 824 -11.61 -1.38 -28.40
N GLU A 825 -11.61 -0.05 -28.44
CA GLU A 825 -10.50 0.79 -28.88
C GLU A 825 -9.24 0.54 -28.04
N SER A 826 -9.41 0.38 -26.73
CA SER A 826 -8.32 0.05 -25.82
C SER A 826 -7.76 -1.35 -26.11
N THR A 827 -8.62 -2.35 -26.30
CA THR A 827 -8.16 -3.72 -26.62
C THR A 827 -7.49 -3.81 -27.99
N GLN A 828 -7.95 -3.05 -28.98
CA GLN A 828 -7.30 -2.93 -30.30
C GLN A 828 -5.93 -2.26 -30.18
N ALA A 829 -5.80 -1.21 -29.36
CA ALA A 829 -4.51 -0.58 -29.10
C ALA A 829 -3.52 -1.54 -28.42
N VAL A 830 -3.97 -2.30 -27.42
CA VAL A 830 -3.15 -3.34 -26.78
C VAL A 830 -2.73 -4.39 -27.81
N LYS A 831 -3.65 -4.89 -28.65
CA LYS A 831 -3.33 -5.86 -29.69
C LYS A 831 -2.26 -5.35 -30.65
N ALA A 832 -2.43 -4.12 -31.16
CA ALA A 832 -1.47 -3.51 -32.06
C ALA A 832 -0.07 -3.34 -31.44
N ILE A 833 0.01 -3.00 -30.14
CA ILE A 833 1.30 -2.92 -29.43
C ILE A 833 1.96 -4.30 -29.38
N LEU A 834 1.21 -5.34 -28.99
CA LEU A 834 1.76 -6.70 -28.88
C LEU A 834 2.24 -7.25 -30.23
N GLU A 835 1.49 -7.01 -31.31
CA GLU A 835 1.87 -7.42 -32.68
C GLU A 835 3.17 -6.76 -33.15
N ASN A 836 3.39 -5.50 -32.76
CA ASN A 836 4.53 -4.71 -33.22
C ASN A 836 5.72 -4.69 -32.25
N TYR A 837 5.56 -5.21 -31.03
CA TYR A 837 6.55 -5.02 -29.95
C TYR A 837 7.93 -5.57 -30.30
N GLY A 838 8.01 -6.86 -30.65
CA GLY A 838 9.28 -7.51 -30.97
C GLY A 838 10.06 -6.82 -32.10
N PRO A 839 9.45 -6.59 -33.28
CA PRO A 839 10.08 -5.88 -34.39
C PRO A 839 10.31 -4.37 -34.15
N GLY A 840 9.48 -3.75 -33.31
CA GLY A 840 9.49 -2.30 -33.02
C GLY A 840 10.41 -1.88 -31.88
N PHE A 841 10.92 -2.83 -31.08
CA PHE A 841 11.83 -2.54 -29.97
C PHE A 841 13.16 -1.98 -30.48
N SER A 842 13.60 -0.83 -30.01
CA SER A 842 14.78 -0.12 -30.51
C SER A 842 16.04 -0.30 -29.64
N GLU A 843 17.20 0.14 -30.13
CA GLU A 843 18.44 0.18 -29.32
C GLU A 843 18.31 1.18 -28.15
N GLN A 844 17.56 2.26 -28.32
CA GLN A 844 17.30 3.23 -27.26
C GLN A 844 16.44 2.62 -26.14
N ASP A 845 15.47 1.79 -26.50
CA ASP A 845 14.66 1.02 -25.55
C ASP A 845 15.54 0.05 -24.76
N LEU A 846 16.50 -0.59 -25.42
CA LEU A 846 17.48 -1.48 -24.77
C LEU A 846 18.36 -0.72 -23.78
N GLU A 847 18.92 0.42 -24.20
CA GLU A 847 19.75 1.26 -23.34
C GLU A 847 18.98 1.74 -22.11
N THR A 848 17.74 2.20 -22.30
CA THR A 848 16.86 2.63 -21.20
C THR A 848 16.60 1.49 -20.23
N THR A 849 16.27 0.29 -20.75
CA THR A 849 16.04 -0.91 -19.96
C THR A 849 17.27 -1.30 -19.14
N LYS A 850 18.46 -1.31 -19.77
CA LYS A 850 19.72 -1.64 -19.09
C LYS A 850 20.07 -0.61 -18.02
N GLY A 851 19.96 0.67 -18.34
CA GLY A 851 20.23 1.76 -17.41
C GLY A 851 19.39 1.65 -16.15
N PHE A 852 18.08 1.43 -16.30
CA PHE A 852 17.18 1.25 -15.16
C PHE A 852 17.52 0.03 -14.30
N LEU A 853 17.58 -1.15 -14.91
CA LEU A 853 17.72 -2.41 -14.17
C LEU A 853 19.07 -2.53 -13.48
N ILE A 854 20.15 -2.05 -14.10
CA ILE A 854 21.49 -2.07 -13.47
C ILE A 854 21.54 -1.08 -12.30
N LYS A 855 21.10 0.16 -12.49
CA LYS A 855 21.22 1.20 -11.46
C LYS A 855 20.23 1.01 -10.31
N SER A 856 19.07 0.42 -10.56
CA SER A 856 18.08 0.13 -9.50
C SER A 856 18.56 -0.87 -8.45
N ASN A 857 19.61 -1.66 -8.74
CA ASN A 857 20.23 -2.57 -7.77
C ASN A 857 20.71 -1.85 -6.50
N ALA A 858 21.07 -0.56 -6.58
CA ALA A 858 21.48 0.23 -5.42
C ALA A 858 20.39 0.34 -4.34
N ARG A 859 19.11 0.17 -4.69
CA ARG A 859 17.97 0.22 -3.75
C ARG A 859 17.47 -1.16 -3.32
N ALA A 860 18.05 -2.24 -3.80
CA ALA A 860 17.46 -3.58 -3.69
C ALA A 860 17.30 -4.07 -2.24
N PHE A 861 18.02 -3.47 -1.27
CA PHE A 861 18.19 -4.04 0.07
C PHE A 861 17.95 -3.05 1.23
N GLU A 862 17.38 -1.87 0.96
CA GLU A 862 17.21 -0.82 1.97
C GLU A 862 16.37 -1.28 3.16
N THR A 863 15.13 -1.70 2.90
CA THR A 863 14.17 -2.05 3.97
C THR A 863 14.24 -3.51 4.41
N ALA A 864 13.78 -3.80 5.63
CA ALA A 864 13.63 -5.18 6.12
C ALA A 864 12.76 -6.04 5.19
N ARG A 865 11.68 -5.46 4.64
CA ARG A 865 10.83 -6.12 3.63
C ARG A 865 11.59 -6.47 2.36
N ALA A 866 12.45 -5.58 1.86
CA ALA A 866 13.26 -5.84 0.67
C ALA A 866 14.27 -6.97 0.91
N LYS A 867 14.93 -6.96 2.08
CA LYS A 867 15.83 -8.03 2.53
C LYS A 867 15.08 -9.37 2.72
N LEU A 868 13.87 -9.39 3.28
CA LEU A 868 13.05 -10.61 3.37
C LEU A 868 12.67 -11.16 1.99
N GLN A 869 12.39 -10.29 1.01
CA GLN A 869 12.12 -10.73 -0.36
C GLN A 869 13.38 -11.31 -1.04
N MET A 870 14.55 -10.70 -0.84
CA MET A 870 15.83 -11.27 -1.28
C MET A 870 16.05 -12.65 -0.67
N LEU A 871 15.84 -12.82 0.63
CA LEU A 871 15.96 -14.12 1.29
C LEU A 871 14.96 -15.13 0.73
N ASN A 872 13.75 -14.71 0.35
CA ASN A 872 12.79 -15.58 -0.30
C ASN A 872 13.24 -16.01 -1.72
N GLU A 873 13.80 -15.10 -2.53
CA GLU A 873 14.35 -15.45 -3.85
C GLU A 873 15.49 -16.49 -3.75
N ILE A 874 16.37 -16.33 -2.76
CA ILE A 874 17.47 -17.27 -2.48
C ILE A 874 16.91 -18.63 -2.07
N SER A 875 16.04 -18.63 -1.07
CA SER A 875 15.60 -19.86 -0.41
C SER A 875 14.53 -20.64 -1.17
N ALA A 876 13.64 -19.96 -1.90
CA ALA A 876 12.58 -20.59 -2.69
C ALA A 876 13.07 -21.09 -4.05
N TYR A 877 14.03 -20.41 -4.68
CA TYR A 877 14.45 -20.72 -6.06
C TYR A 877 15.92 -21.17 -6.16
N GLY A 878 16.59 -21.38 -5.03
CA GLY A 878 17.99 -21.82 -5.00
C GLY A 878 18.97 -20.82 -5.63
N ARG A 879 18.66 -19.52 -5.57
CA ARG A 879 19.49 -18.48 -6.16
C ARG A 879 20.76 -18.27 -5.32
N PRO A 880 21.91 -17.93 -5.94
CA PRO A 880 23.10 -17.57 -5.18
C PRO A 880 22.84 -16.31 -4.33
N TYR A 881 23.53 -16.15 -3.20
CA TYR A 881 23.31 -15.02 -2.30
C TYR A 881 23.52 -13.66 -2.97
N ASP A 882 24.33 -13.61 -4.01
CA ASP A 882 24.64 -12.45 -4.82
C ASP A 882 23.99 -12.50 -6.22
N TYR A 883 22.83 -13.18 -6.38
CA TYR A 883 22.14 -13.32 -7.66
C TYR A 883 21.85 -12.00 -8.40
N VAL A 884 21.85 -10.87 -7.69
CA VAL A 884 21.77 -9.54 -8.30
C VAL A 884 22.93 -9.27 -9.26
N ASN A 885 24.12 -9.83 -9.02
CA ASN A 885 25.27 -9.77 -9.92
C ASN A 885 25.04 -10.59 -11.18
N GLU A 886 24.45 -11.79 -11.05
CA GLU A 886 24.07 -12.64 -12.19
C GLU A 886 23.00 -11.93 -13.04
N ARG A 887 21.97 -11.37 -12.39
CA ARG A 887 20.94 -10.56 -13.04
C ARG A 887 21.54 -9.36 -13.77
N GLU A 888 22.49 -8.67 -13.17
CA GLU A 888 23.20 -7.57 -13.82
C GLU A 888 23.92 -8.04 -15.09
N GLN A 889 24.63 -9.17 -15.05
CA GLN A 889 25.28 -9.75 -16.23
C GLN A 889 24.27 -10.15 -17.32
N ILE A 890 23.13 -10.72 -16.94
CA ILE A 890 22.03 -11.02 -17.87
C ILE A 890 21.57 -9.74 -18.56
N VAL A 891 21.27 -8.68 -17.78
CA VAL A 891 20.84 -7.38 -18.31
C VAL A 891 21.89 -6.80 -19.26
N GLN A 892 23.17 -6.81 -18.88
CA GLN A 892 24.26 -6.33 -19.74
C GLN A 892 24.35 -7.12 -21.05
N GLY A 893 24.13 -8.44 -21.00
CA GLY A 893 24.15 -9.35 -22.15
C GLY A 893 22.91 -9.31 -23.05
N MET A 894 21.82 -8.68 -22.62
CA MET A 894 20.60 -8.56 -23.46
C MET A 894 20.88 -7.81 -24.76
N THR A 895 20.25 -8.25 -25.84
CA THR A 895 20.31 -7.64 -27.17
C THR A 895 18.91 -7.44 -27.73
N GLN A 896 18.75 -6.54 -28.69
CA GLN A 896 17.47 -6.34 -29.41
C GLN A 896 16.94 -7.66 -29.97
N GLY A 897 17.79 -8.48 -30.59
CA GLY A 897 17.40 -9.78 -31.13
C GLY A 897 16.85 -10.74 -30.05
N ARG A 898 17.46 -10.75 -28.86
CA ARG A 898 16.99 -11.56 -27.73
C ARG A 898 15.63 -11.07 -27.21
N ILE A 899 15.43 -9.75 -27.17
CA ILE A 899 14.14 -9.14 -26.81
C ILE A 899 13.05 -9.56 -27.81
N SER A 900 13.32 -9.46 -29.11
CA SER A 900 12.36 -9.85 -30.15
C SER A 900 12.02 -11.35 -30.10
N GLU A 901 13.01 -12.21 -29.83
CA GLU A 901 12.81 -13.65 -29.65
C GLU A 901 11.85 -13.95 -28.48
N LEU A 902 12.11 -13.36 -27.31
CA LEU A 902 11.27 -13.53 -26.12
C LEU A 902 9.86 -12.99 -26.32
N ALA A 903 9.72 -11.83 -26.98
CA ALA A 903 8.43 -11.24 -27.30
C ALA A 903 7.60 -12.17 -28.21
N ALA A 904 8.21 -12.71 -29.27
CA ALA A 904 7.55 -13.66 -30.17
C ALA A 904 7.12 -14.95 -29.44
N LYS A 905 7.90 -15.39 -28.45
CA LYS A 905 7.65 -16.63 -27.69
C LYS A 905 6.55 -16.49 -26.65
N TYR A 906 6.51 -15.37 -25.91
CA TYR A 906 5.66 -15.24 -24.71
C TYR A 906 4.54 -14.21 -24.83
N VAL A 907 4.59 -13.34 -25.85
CA VAL A 907 3.73 -12.15 -25.94
C VAL A 907 2.88 -12.13 -27.23
N ASN A 908 2.69 -13.28 -27.87
CA ASN A 908 1.85 -13.38 -29.06
C ASN A 908 0.35 -13.14 -28.73
N PRO A 909 -0.29 -12.05 -29.22
CA PRO A 909 -1.69 -11.74 -28.91
C PRO A 909 -2.70 -12.77 -29.44
N ASP A 910 -2.32 -13.52 -30.49
CA ASP A 910 -3.14 -14.57 -31.08
C ASP A 910 -3.11 -15.88 -30.28
N GLU A 911 -2.41 -15.92 -29.15
CA GLU A 911 -2.36 -17.06 -28.22
C GLU A 911 -2.72 -16.63 -26.78
N MET A 912 -3.62 -15.65 -26.66
CA MET A 912 -4.02 -15.07 -25.37
C MET A 912 -5.52 -15.17 -25.09
N ILE A 913 -5.83 -15.24 -23.81
CA ILE A 913 -7.16 -14.96 -23.27
C ILE A 913 -7.35 -13.45 -23.21
N TRP A 914 -8.46 -12.95 -23.77
CA TRP A 914 -8.86 -11.55 -23.73
C TRP A 914 -10.12 -11.42 -22.87
N LEU A 915 -9.95 -11.23 -21.56
CA LEU A 915 -11.07 -11.06 -20.63
C LEU A 915 -11.42 -9.59 -20.44
N VAL A 916 -12.70 -9.28 -20.62
CA VAL A 916 -13.32 -7.98 -20.33
C VAL A 916 -14.37 -8.17 -19.23
N VAL A 917 -14.27 -7.39 -18.15
CA VAL A 917 -15.30 -7.30 -17.10
C VAL A 917 -15.90 -5.90 -17.14
N GLY A 918 -17.14 -5.75 -17.60
CA GLY A 918 -17.75 -4.43 -17.83
C GLY A 918 -19.20 -4.54 -18.27
N ASP A 919 -19.77 -3.45 -18.78
CA ASP A 919 -21.18 -3.40 -19.18
C ASP A 919 -21.41 -4.13 -20.52
N ALA A 920 -21.98 -5.33 -20.47
CA ALA A 920 -22.20 -6.15 -21.66
C ALA A 920 -23.22 -5.53 -22.62
N LYS A 921 -24.21 -4.82 -22.07
CA LYS A 921 -25.26 -4.15 -22.84
C LYS A 921 -24.68 -3.20 -23.90
N THR A 922 -23.64 -2.45 -23.56
CA THR A 922 -23.01 -1.50 -24.49
C THR A 922 -21.78 -2.06 -25.20
N GLN A 923 -21.00 -2.95 -24.57
CA GLN A 923 -19.68 -3.33 -25.10
C GLN A 923 -19.58 -4.75 -25.67
N LEU A 924 -20.38 -5.72 -25.22
CA LEU A 924 -20.21 -7.14 -25.59
C LEU A 924 -20.21 -7.36 -27.11
N SER A 925 -21.19 -6.79 -27.82
CA SER A 925 -21.35 -6.98 -29.26
C SER A 925 -20.21 -6.33 -30.07
N ARG A 926 -19.68 -5.21 -29.59
CA ARG A 926 -18.56 -4.48 -30.22
C ARG A 926 -17.28 -5.29 -30.20
N MET A 927 -17.08 -6.12 -29.17
CA MET A 927 -15.86 -6.93 -29.02
C MET A 927 -15.62 -7.94 -30.16
N ARG A 928 -16.62 -8.23 -31.00
CA ARG A 928 -16.43 -9.00 -32.25
C ARG A 928 -15.40 -8.37 -33.19
N GLU A 929 -15.30 -7.04 -33.17
CA GLU A 929 -14.40 -6.26 -34.02
C GLU A 929 -12.91 -6.40 -33.62
N LEU A 930 -12.59 -7.06 -32.49
CA LEU A 930 -11.21 -7.38 -32.13
C LEU A 930 -10.60 -8.49 -33.02
N GLY A 931 -11.47 -9.28 -33.67
CA GLY A 931 -11.07 -10.28 -34.68
C GLY A 931 -10.80 -11.69 -34.15
N TYR A 932 -11.22 -12.00 -32.91
CA TYR A 932 -11.06 -13.32 -32.28
C TYR A 932 -12.36 -14.13 -32.22
N GLY A 933 -13.27 -13.90 -33.17
CA GLY A 933 -14.56 -14.59 -33.24
C GLY A 933 -15.64 -14.00 -32.32
N GLU A 934 -16.68 -14.79 -32.03
CA GLU A 934 -17.76 -14.38 -31.14
C GLU A 934 -17.29 -14.34 -29.68
N PRO A 935 -17.48 -13.21 -28.97
CA PRO A 935 -17.18 -13.12 -27.54
C PRO A 935 -18.02 -14.09 -26.71
N ILE A 936 -17.39 -14.75 -25.74
CA ILE A 936 -18.05 -15.71 -24.85
C ILE A 936 -18.46 -14.99 -23.56
N LEU A 937 -19.77 -14.86 -23.31
CA LEU A 937 -20.29 -14.36 -22.05
C LEU A 937 -20.21 -15.47 -20.97
N ILE A 938 -19.46 -15.23 -19.89
CA ILE A 938 -19.13 -16.27 -18.90
C ILE A 938 -19.92 -16.22 -17.58
N ASN A 939 -20.76 -15.20 -17.38
CA ASN A 939 -21.59 -15.04 -16.17
C ASN A 939 -23.09 -14.97 -16.47
N VAL A 940 -23.55 -15.74 -17.46
CA VAL A 940 -24.97 -15.81 -17.86
C VAL A 940 -25.85 -15.98 -16.62
N GLU A 941 -26.84 -15.10 -16.47
CA GLU A 941 -27.86 -15.08 -15.41
C GLU A 941 -28.34 -16.52 -15.13
N SER A 942 -27.84 -17.14 -14.06
CA SER A 942 -28.67 -18.07 -13.32
C SER A 942 -29.76 -17.21 -12.69
N GLU A 943 -30.95 -17.30 -13.26
CA GLU A 943 -32.20 -16.69 -12.84
C GLU A 943 -32.17 -16.19 -11.39
N MET A 944 -32.44 -14.90 -11.20
CA MET A 944 -32.89 -14.36 -9.93
C MET A 944 -33.93 -15.30 -9.31
N GLN A 945 -33.55 -15.96 -8.21
CA GLN A 945 -34.47 -16.50 -7.22
C GLN A 945 -34.06 -16.00 -5.84
#